data_AF-A0A1E3NSV2-F1
#
_entry.id   AF-A0A1E3NSV2-F1
#
_cell.length_a   1.000
_cell.length_b   1.000
_cell.length_c   1.000
_cell.angle_alpha   90.00
_cell.angle_beta   90.00
_cell.angle_gamma   90.00
#
_symmetry.space_group_name_H-M   'P 1'
#
loop_
_entity.id
_entity.type
_entity.pdbx_description
1 polymer ?
#
loop_
_entity_poly.entity_id
_entity_poly.type
_entity_poly.pdbx_seq_one_letter_code
_entity_poly.pdbx_strand_id
1 'polypeptide(L)'
;MEDGVCRINRVARNNLRVRLGDVVVIHPCPDIKFATRISVLPIADTIEGLTGSLFDVFLKPYFVDAYRPVRKGDHFVVRGGMRQVEFKVVEVEPEDYAIVSQDTIIHSEGEPINREDEENNLNEVGYDDIGGCRKQMAQIRELVELPLRHPQLFKAIGIKPPKGILMYGPPGTGKTLMARAVANETGAFFFLINGPEIMSKMAGESESNLRKAFEEAEKNAPSIIFLDEIDSIAPKRDKTNGEVERRVVSQLLTLMDGMKARANVVVIAATNRPNSIDPALRRFGRFDREVDIGIPDATGRLEVLRIHTKNMKLADDVDLEKIASETHGYVGADIASLCSEAAMQQIREKMELIDLEEENIDAEILDSLGVTMDNFRFALGNSNPSALRETVVESVNVTWDDIGGLDSIKQELKETVEYPVLHPDQYAKFGLAPSKGVLFFGPPGTGKTLLAKAVATEVSANFISVKGPELLSMWYGESESNIRDIFDKARAAAPTVVFLDELDSIAKSRGGNMGDAGGASDRVVNQLLTEMDGMNAKKNVFIIGATNRPDQIDPAILRPGRLDQLIYVPLPDEEARLSIMNAQLRKTPLEPGLDLRAIAKLTNGFSGADLSYIVQRAAKFAIKDSIEAQKAFEDSQQVKKEGEEADVVMEDQPDPVPYITKSHFEEAMKTAKRSVSPAELRRYEAYAQQLQSSRGQLSSFKFDPAPGASQPAGETSTAADGGASFGNVEEEDDLYN
;
A
#
# COMPACT_ATOMS: atom_id res chain seq x y z
N MET A 1 27.16 -21.00 -35.39
CA MET A 1 25.68 -21.06 -35.53
C MET A 1 25.30 -19.97 -36.52
N GLU A 2 24.70 -20.32 -37.65
CA GLU A 2 24.52 -19.40 -38.79
C GLU A 2 23.39 -18.37 -38.59
N ASP A 3 22.43 -18.64 -37.68
CA ASP A 3 21.28 -17.76 -37.42
C ASP A 3 21.31 -17.02 -36.07
N GLY A 4 22.39 -17.15 -35.28
CA GLY A 4 22.44 -16.60 -33.92
C GLY A 4 21.48 -17.25 -32.91
N VAL A 5 20.78 -18.33 -33.30
CA VAL A 5 19.83 -19.08 -32.46
C VAL A 5 20.46 -20.39 -31.98
N CYS A 6 20.45 -20.62 -30.66
CA CYS A 6 20.82 -21.89 -30.05
C CYS A 6 19.55 -22.74 -29.82
N ARG A 7 19.51 -23.96 -30.38
CA ARG A 7 18.39 -24.90 -30.18
C ARG A 7 18.76 -25.89 -29.08
N ILE A 8 18.07 -25.82 -27.95
CA ILE A 8 18.29 -26.66 -26.77
C ILE A 8 17.04 -27.49 -26.51
N ASN A 9 17.19 -28.77 -26.17
CA ASN A 9 16.05 -29.62 -25.82
C ASN A 9 15.50 -29.29 -24.42
N ARG A 10 14.29 -29.75 -24.10
CA ARG A 10 13.63 -29.46 -22.81
C ARG A 10 14.46 -29.88 -21.60
N VAL A 11 15.14 -31.02 -21.68
CA VAL A 11 15.96 -31.58 -20.60
C VAL A 11 17.16 -30.68 -20.30
N ALA A 12 17.97 -30.36 -21.32
CA ALA A 12 19.12 -29.49 -21.15
C ALA A 12 18.69 -28.07 -20.76
N ARG A 13 17.53 -27.61 -21.22
CA ARG A 13 16.95 -26.34 -20.82
C ARG A 13 16.63 -26.31 -19.32
N ASN A 14 16.06 -27.38 -18.79
CA ASN A 14 15.75 -27.51 -17.36
C ASN A 14 17.04 -27.57 -16.52
N ASN A 15 18.02 -28.40 -16.91
CA ASN A 15 19.30 -28.51 -16.20
C ASN A 15 20.08 -27.18 -16.18
N LEU A 16 20.04 -26.43 -17.29
CA LEU A 16 20.70 -25.12 -17.42
C LEU A 16 19.86 -23.96 -16.87
N ARG A 17 18.60 -24.21 -16.49
CA ARG A 17 17.63 -23.21 -16.02
C ARG A 17 17.40 -22.04 -17.00
N VAL A 18 17.47 -22.31 -18.31
CA VAL A 18 17.23 -21.31 -19.36
C VAL A 18 15.78 -21.41 -19.87
N ARG A 19 15.22 -20.33 -20.40
CA ARG A 19 13.87 -20.27 -20.99
C ARG A 19 13.94 -20.00 -22.48
N LEU A 20 12.80 -20.13 -23.18
CA LEU A 20 12.73 -19.78 -24.60
C LEU A 20 12.93 -18.26 -24.74
N GLY A 21 13.90 -17.86 -25.56
CA GLY A 21 14.23 -16.45 -25.79
C GLY A 21 15.37 -15.92 -24.92
N ASP A 22 15.88 -16.70 -23.95
CA ASP A 22 17.02 -16.29 -23.14
C ASP A 22 18.29 -16.17 -23.98
N VAL A 23 19.09 -15.15 -23.66
CA VAL A 23 20.41 -14.96 -24.27
C VAL A 23 21.41 -15.85 -23.55
N VAL A 24 21.97 -16.82 -24.27
CA VAL A 24 22.97 -17.75 -23.73
C VAL A 24 24.35 -17.45 -24.31
N VAL A 25 25.38 -17.51 -23.46
CA VAL A 25 26.77 -17.38 -23.89
C VAL A 25 27.37 -18.78 -24.00
N ILE A 26 27.93 -19.10 -25.15
CA ILE A 26 28.49 -20.42 -25.44
C ILE A 26 30.01 -20.31 -25.52
N HIS A 27 30.70 -21.07 -24.70
CA HIS A 27 32.16 -21.16 -24.70
C HIS A 27 32.60 -22.58 -25.10
N PRO A 28 33.64 -22.73 -25.95
CA PRO A 28 34.21 -24.03 -26.22
C PRO A 28 34.91 -24.57 -24.96
N CYS A 29 34.62 -25.82 -24.61
CA CYS A 29 35.27 -26.53 -23.52
C CYS A 29 36.03 -27.74 -24.10
N PRO A 30 37.30 -27.57 -24.52
CA PRO A 30 38.05 -28.62 -25.22
C PRO A 30 38.61 -29.70 -24.28
N ASP A 31 38.78 -29.40 -22.99
CA ASP A 31 39.52 -30.23 -22.04
C ASP A 31 38.61 -31.01 -21.07
N ILE A 32 37.59 -31.70 -21.58
CA ILE A 32 36.70 -32.52 -20.73
C ILE A 32 37.29 -33.93 -20.54
N LYS A 33 37.52 -34.32 -19.29
CA LYS A 33 38.05 -35.64 -18.94
C LYS A 33 37.00 -36.74 -19.06
N PHE A 34 37.47 -37.97 -19.26
CA PHE A 34 36.60 -39.15 -19.17
C PHE A 34 36.27 -39.47 -17.71
N ALA A 35 35.03 -39.84 -17.45
CA ALA A 35 34.58 -40.24 -16.12
C ALA A 35 35.17 -41.62 -15.78
N THR A 36 35.76 -41.76 -14.59
CA THR A 36 36.14 -43.07 -14.06
C THR A 36 34.92 -43.80 -13.49
N ARG A 37 34.06 -43.03 -12.83
CA ARG A 37 32.85 -43.53 -12.17
C ARG A 37 31.75 -42.49 -12.23
N ILE A 38 30.52 -42.94 -12.42
CA ILE A 38 29.31 -42.12 -12.23
C ILE A 38 28.31 -42.87 -11.34
N SER A 39 27.58 -42.12 -10.52
CA SER A 39 26.45 -42.62 -9.74
C SER A 39 25.17 -41.97 -10.26
N VAL A 40 24.20 -42.80 -10.66
CA VAL A 40 22.93 -42.35 -11.25
C VAL A 40 21.76 -43.04 -10.55
N LEU A 41 20.78 -42.27 -10.10
CA LEU A 41 19.59 -42.80 -9.42
C LEU A 41 18.31 -42.45 -10.20
N PRO A 42 17.31 -43.34 -10.23
CA PRO A 42 16.04 -43.08 -10.89
C PRO A 42 15.15 -42.15 -10.05
N ILE A 43 14.24 -41.42 -10.72
CA ILE A 43 13.16 -40.69 -10.05
C ILE A 43 12.01 -41.65 -9.75
N ALA A 44 11.53 -41.67 -8.50
CA ALA A 44 10.62 -42.67 -7.94
C ALA A 44 9.31 -42.84 -8.75
N ASP A 45 8.67 -41.73 -9.14
CA ASP A 45 7.41 -41.74 -9.90
C ASP A 45 7.56 -42.38 -11.30
N THR A 46 8.74 -42.26 -11.91
CA THR A 46 9.00 -42.80 -13.26
C THR A 46 9.27 -44.29 -13.30
N ILE A 47 9.49 -44.92 -12.13
CA ILE A 47 9.78 -46.35 -12.02
C ILE A 47 8.65 -47.16 -11.39
N GLU A 48 7.50 -46.54 -11.10
CA GLU A 48 6.35 -47.25 -10.54
C GLU A 48 5.87 -48.40 -11.45
N GLY A 49 5.77 -49.60 -10.86
CA GLY A 49 5.39 -50.82 -11.56
C GLY A 49 6.46 -51.40 -12.51
N LEU A 50 7.67 -50.85 -12.55
CA LEU A 50 8.82 -51.48 -13.22
C LEU A 50 9.48 -52.51 -12.29
N THR A 51 9.79 -53.69 -12.83
CA THR A 51 10.52 -54.74 -12.12
C THR A 51 11.74 -55.17 -12.94
N GLY A 52 12.83 -55.53 -12.28
CA GLY A 52 14.10 -55.95 -12.92
C GLY A 52 15.21 -54.90 -12.87
N SER A 53 16.30 -55.17 -13.60
CA SER A 53 17.50 -54.32 -13.63
C SER A 53 17.29 -53.08 -14.50
N LEU A 54 17.12 -51.91 -13.87
CA LEU A 54 17.07 -50.62 -14.57
C LEU A 54 18.37 -50.33 -15.34
N PHE A 55 19.48 -50.87 -14.84
CA PHE A 55 20.78 -50.75 -15.48
C PHE A 55 20.81 -51.37 -16.87
N ASP A 56 20.42 -52.66 -16.99
CA ASP A 56 20.53 -53.39 -18.25
C ASP A 56 19.51 -52.93 -19.29
N VAL A 57 18.34 -52.48 -18.84
CA VAL A 57 17.22 -52.12 -19.73
C VAL A 57 17.32 -50.66 -20.20
N PHE A 58 17.76 -49.74 -19.35
CA PHE A 58 17.78 -48.30 -19.67
C PHE A 58 19.20 -47.75 -19.76
N LEU A 59 19.97 -47.81 -18.67
CA LEU A 59 21.26 -47.09 -18.59
C LEU A 59 22.31 -47.64 -19.54
N LYS A 60 22.45 -48.97 -19.62
CA LYS A 60 23.43 -49.62 -20.48
C LYS A 60 23.19 -49.29 -21.97
N PRO A 61 21.99 -49.48 -22.56
CA PRO A 61 21.72 -49.04 -23.93
C PRO A 61 21.91 -47.53 -24.16
N TYR A 62 21.72 -46.71 -23.13
CA TYR A 62 21.85 -45.24 -23.25
C TYR A 62 23.30 -44.78 -23.36
N PHE A 63 24.22 -45.41 -22.64
CA PHE A 63 25.65 -45.06 -22.59
C PHE A 63 26.54 -45.93 -23.48
N VAL A 64 26.09 -47.13 -23.86
CA VAL A 64 26.84 -47.99 -24.79
C VAL A 64 26.95 -47.30 -26.16
N ASP A 65 28.15 -47.31 -26.73
CA ASP A 65 28.51 -46.73 -28.03
C ASP A 65 28.26 -45.22 -28.20
N ALA A 66 28.08 -44.49 -27.09
CA ALA A 66 27.89 -43.04 -27.10
C ALA A 66 28.76 -42.35 -26.05
N TYR A 67 29.62 -41.43 -26.49
CA TYR A 67 30.33 -40.52 -25.62
C TYR A 67 29.39 -39.39 -25.18
N ARG A 68 28.82 -39.50 -23.98
CA ARG A 68 27.86 -38.52 -23.46
C ARG A 68 28.48 -37.66 -22.37
N PRO A 69 28.43 -36.32 -22.48
CA PRO A 69 28.81 -35.45 -21.38
C PRO A 69 27.75 -35.54 -20.28
N VAL A 70 28.20 -35.57 -19.03
CA VAL A 70 27.36 -35.53 -17.83
C VAL A 70 27.95 -34.54 -16.84
N ARG A 71 27.07 -33.88 -16.07
CA ARG A 71 27.44 -33.07 -14.93
C ARG A 71 26.71 -33.56 -13.68
N LYS A 72 27.37 -33.48 -12.53
CA LYS A 72 26.76 -33.72 -11.22
C LYS A 72 25.54 -32.83 -11.05
N GLY A 73 24.40 -33.42 -10.73
CA GLY A 73 23.11 -32.76 -10.57
C GLY A 73 22.23 -32.75 -11.82
N ASP A 74 22.72 -33.16 -12.99
CA ASP A 74 21.91 -33.20 -14.22
C ASP A 74 20.81 -34.26 -14.15
N HIS A 75 19.62 -33.91 -14.63
CA HIS A 75 18.55 -34.86 -14.93
C HIS A 75 18.62 -35.24 -16.40
N PHE A 76 18.38 -36.52 -16.70
CA PHE A 76 18.26 -36.99 -18.06
C PHE A 76 17.23 -38.09 -18.17
N VAL A 77 16.74 -38.25 -19.40
CA VAL A 77 15.60 -39.10 -19.68
C VAL A 77 16.04 -40.22 -20.61
N VAL A 78 15.76 -41.46 -20.22
CA VAL A 78 16.03 -42.64 -21.03
C VAL A 78 14.72 -43.31 -21.44
N ARG A 79 14.62 -43.67 -22.72
CA ARG A 79 13.46 -44.38 -23.26
C ARG A 79 13.80 -45.85 -23.46
N GLY A 80 12.97 -46.74 -22.92
CA GLY A 80 13.10 -48.19 -23.04
C GLY A 80 11.72 -48.81 -23.33
N GLY A 81 11.56 -49.43 -24.50
CA GLY A 81 10.28 -49.95 -24.95
C GLY A 81 9.21 -48.85 -25.08
N MET A 82 8.06 -49.02 -24.42
CA MET A 82 6.96 -48.04 -24.37
C MET A 82 7.02 -47.09 -23.15
N ARG A 83 8.07 -47.18 -22.32
CA ARG A 83 8.19 -46.37 -21.08
C ARG A 83 9.41 -45.45 -21.12
N GLN A 84 9.29 -44.38 -20.36
CA GLN A 84 10.30 -43.35 -20.19
C GLN A 84 10.67 -43.28 -18.71
N VAL A 85 11.96 -43.40 -18.40
CA VAL A 85 12.48 -43.32 -17.03
C VAL A 85 13.41 -42.12 -16.93
N GLU A 86 13.26 -41.35 -15.86
CA GLU A 86 14.11 -40.21 -15.55
C GLU A 86 15.17 -40.60 -14.53
N PHE A 87 16.39 -40.12 -14.76
CA PHE A 87 17.55 -40.38 -13.91
C PHE A 87 18.22 -39.07 -13.55
N LYS A 88 18.79 -39.01 -12.34
CA LYS A 88 19.65 -37.93 -11.89
C LYS A 88 21.08 -38.42 -11.71
N VAL A 89 22.05 -37.63 -12.17
CA VAL A 89 23.46 -37.85 -11.89
C VAL A 89 23.78 -37.34 -10.48
N VAL A 90 23.99 -38.26 -9.55
CA VAL A 90 24.27 -37.93 -8.14
C VAL A 90 25.75 -37.56 -7.95
N GLU A 91 26.63 -38.28 -8.64
CA GLU A 91 28.08 -38.14 -8.48
C GLU A 91 28.81 -38.46 -9.79
N VAL A 92 29.91 -37.73 -10.02
CA VAL A 92 30.81 -37.89 -11.16
C VAL A 92 32.24 -37.81 -10.62
N GLU A 93 33.08 -38.78 -10.99
CA GLU A 93 34.51 -38.79 -10.66
C GLU A 93 35.35 -38.74 -11.95
N PRO A 94 36.44 -37.94 -12.00
CA PRO A 94 37.10 -37.21 -10.90
C PRO A 94 36.65 -35.74 -10.71
N GLU A 95 35.84 -35.20 -11.62
CA GLU A 95 35.38 -33.81 -11.61
C GLU A 95 33.86 -33.72 -11.66
N ASP A 96 33.29 -32.57 -11.35
CA ASP A 96 31.83 -32.35 -11.37
C ASP A 96 31.21 -32.49 -12.77
N TYR A 97 32.01 -32.50 -13.84
CA TYR A 97 31.58 -32.75 -15.22
C TYR A 97 32.61 -33.61 -15.95
N ALA A 98 32.14 -34.59 -16.71
CA ALA A 98 33.00 -35.52 -17.43
C ALA A 98 32.27 -36.14 -18.63
N ILE A 99 33.00 -36.83 -19.50
CA ILE A 99 32.43 -37.64 -20.59
C ILE A 99 32.35 -39.09 -20.13
N VAL A 100 31.15 -39.67 -20.18
CA VAL A 100 30.96 -41.11 -19.98
C VAL A 100 31.50 -41.85 -21.21
N SER A 101 32.45 -42.75 -20.99
CA SER A 101 33.05 -43.62 -22.01
C SER A 101 32.71 -45.09 -21.76
N GLN A 102 33.17 -45.98 -22.64
CA GLN A 102 32.96 -47.43 -22.48
C GLN A 102 33.67 -48.01 -21.24
N ASP A 103 34.68 -47.32 -20.71
CA ASP A 103 35.44 -47.73 -19.53
C ASP A 103 34.88 -47.15 -18.22
N THR A 104 33.88 -46.27 -18.29
CA THR A 104 33.26 -45.65 -17.12
C THR A 104 32.43 -46.65 -16.34
N ILE A 105 32.66 -46.75 -15.03
CA ILE A 105 31.85 -47.58 -14.14
C ILE A 105 30.58 -46.81 -13.74
N ILE A 106 29.42 -47.33 -14.11
CA ILE A 106 28.13 -46.72 -13.84
C ILE A 106 27.46 -47.46 -12.68
N HIS A 107 27.23 -46.75 -11.57
CA HIS A 107 26.50 -47.27 -10.42
C HIS A 107 25.06 -46.78 -10.43
N SER A 108 24.11 -47.69 -10.25
CA SER A 108 22.68 -47.39 -10.17
C SER A 108 21.98 -48.09 -9.01
N GLU A 109 22.74 -48.43 -7.96
CA GLU A 109 22.24 -49.07 -6.75
C GLU A 109 22.05 -47.99 -5.67
N GLY A 110 20.81 -47.79 -5.24
CA GLY A 110 20.44 -46.81 -4.22
C GLY A 110 18.92 -46.63 -4.14
N GLU A 111 18.45 -45.89 -3.15
CA GLU A 111 17.03 -45.54 -3.03
C GLU A 111 16.62 -44.58 -4.16
N PRO A 112 15.47 -44.79 -4.81
CA PRO A 112 14.95 -43.86 -5.80
C PRO A 112 14.77 -42.46 -5.22
N ILE A 113 15.04 -41.44 -6.02
CA ILE A 113 14.90 -40.04 -5.61
C ILE A 113 13.44 -39.66 -5.73
N ASN A 114 12.86 -39.15 -4.64
CA ASN A 114 11.49 -38.66 -4.66
C ASN A 114 11.45 -37.28 -5.34
N ARG A 115 10.57 -37.10 -6.34
CA ARG A 115 10.50 -35.84 -7.10
C ARG A 115 10.10 -34.68 -6.19
N GLU A 116 9.20 -34.91 -5.25
CA GLU A 116 8.72 -33.90 -4.31
C GLU A 116 9.83 -33.37 -3.39
N ASP A 117 10.76 -34.22 -2.94
CA ASP A 117 11.88 -33.80 -2.08
C ASP A 117 12.92 -32.96 -2.85
N GLU A 118 13.03 -33.14 -4.18
CA GLU A 118 13.82 -32.27 -5.05
C GLU A 118 13.09 -31.01 -5.48
N GLU A 119 11.79 -31.11 -5.79
CA GLU A 119 10.94 -29.96 -6.10
C GLU A 119 10.78 -29.04 -4.89
N ASN A 120 10.78 -29.57 -3.67
CA ASN A 120 10.80 -28.79 -2.43
C ASN A 120 12.12 -28.03 -2.22
N ASN A 121 13.25 -28.58 -2.68
CA ASN A 121 14.52 -27.85 -2.77
C ASN A 121 14.58 -26.86 -3.96
N LEU A 122 13.77 -27.08 -5.01
CA LEU A 122 13.59 -26.15 -6.14
C LEU A 122 12.56 -25.03 -5.87
N ASN A 123 11.73 -25.20 -4.84
CA ASN A 123 10.75 -24.22 -4.33
C ASN A 123 11.36 -23.30 -3.26
N GLU A 124 12.68 -23.28 -3.11
CA GLU A 124 13.35 -22.28 -2.30
C GLU A 124 13.08 -20.89 -2.87
N VAL A 125 12.46 -20.03 -2.04
CA VAL A 125 12.12 -18.64 -2.40
C VAL A 125 13.36 -17.96 -3.00
N GLY A 126 13.24 -17.47 -4.23
CA GLY A 126 14.29 -16.74 -4.94
C GLY A 126 13.95 -15.26 -5.14
N TYR A 127 14.81 -14.52 -5.84
CA TYR A 127 14.51 -13.13 -6.19
C TYR A 127 13.35 -12.98 -7.16
N ASP A 128 13.06 -14.02 -7.96
CA ASP A 128 11.94 -14.04 -8.90
C ASP A 128 10.58 -14.10 -8.19
N ASP A 129 10.56 -14.50 -6.92
CA ASP A 129 9.34 -14.60 -6.10
C ASP A 129 9.07 -13.30 -5.29
N ILE A 130 9.84 -12.24 -5.55
CA ILE A 130 9.71 -10.94 -4.86
C ILE A 130 9.34 -9.85 -5.87
N GLY A 131 8.11 -9.33 -5.74
CA GLY A 131 7.62 -8.20 -6.54
C GLY A 131 7.62 -6.87 -5.78
N GLY A 132 7.74 -5.77 -6.51
CA GLY A 132 7.47 -4.42 -6.02
C GLY A 132 8.49 -3.78 -5.08
N CYS A 133 9.64 -4.43 -4.86
CA CYS A 133 10.69 -3.95 -3.96
C CYS A 133 12.08 -3.90 -4.62
N ARG A 134 12.17 -3.65 -5.94
CA ARG A 134 13.44 -3.72 -6.69
C ARG A 134 14.56 -2.84 -6.10
N LYS A 135 14.23 -1.61 -5.68
CA LYS A 135 15.20 -0.66 -5.13
C LYS A 135 15.73 -1.14 -3.77
N GLN A 136 14.83 -1.56 -2.89
CA GLN A 136 15.15 -2.11 -1.57
C GLN A 136 15.97 -3.38 -1.70
N MET A 137 15.59 -4.26 -2.63
CA MET A 137 16.33 -5.47 -2.94
C MET A 137 17.75 -5.16 -3.40
N ALA A 138 17.95 -4.20 -4.31
CA ALA A 138 19.29 -3.80 -4.74
C ALA A 138 20.17 -3.32 -3.57
N GLN A 139 19.60 -2.56 -2.63
CA GLN A 139 20.33 -2.13 -1.42
C GLN A 139 20.72 -3.32 -0.53
N ILE A 140 19.79 -4.25 -0.29
CA ILE A 140 20.08 -5.43 0.55
C ILE A 140 21.12 -6.33 -0.13
N ARG A 141 21.02 -6.52 -1.45
CA ARG A 141 22.01 -7.27 -2.23
C ARG A 141 23.40 -6.67 -2.10
N GLU A 142 23.54 -5.35 -2.20
CA GLU A 142 24.82 -4.66 -1.98
C GLU A 142 25.34 -4.90 -0.56
N LEU A 143 24.47 -4.76 0.45
CA LEU A 143 24.87 -4.86 1.85
C LEU A 143 25.17 -6.30 2.31
N VAL A 144 24.58 -7.32 1.68
CA VAL A 144 24.69 -8.72 2.08
C VAL A 144 25.56 -9.54 1.13
N GLU A 145 25.37 -9.44 -0.19
CA GLU A 145 26.13 -10.25 -1.15
C GLU A 145 27.60 -9.83 -1.20
N LEU A 146 27.91 -8.52 -1.17
CA LEU A 146 29.30 -8.06 -1.29
C LEU A 146 30.18 -8.55 -0.15
N PRO A 147 29.79 -8.44 1.14
CA PRO A 147 30.60 -8.99 2.24
C PRO A 147 30.75 -10.51 2.19
N LEU A 148 29.71 -11.24 1.79
CA LEU A 148 29.71 -12.71 1.79
C LEU A 148 30.49 -13.30 0.61
N ARG A 149 30.30 -12.76 -0.60
CA ARG A 149 30.95 -13.26 -1.83
C ARG A 149 32.35 -12.71 -2.03
N HIS A 150 32.59 -11.45 -1.65
CA HIS A 150 33.86 -10.76 -1.91
C HIS A 150 34.47 -10.07 -0.67
N PRO A 151 34.73 -10.81 0.43
CA PRO A 151 35.28 -10.23 1.66
C PRO A 151 36.68 -9.60 1.47
N GLN A 152 37.39 -9.94 0.38
CA GLN A 152 38.70 -9.38 0.07
C GLN A 152 38.65 -7.88 -0.28
N LEU A 153 37.55 -7.40 -0.86
CA LEU A 153 37.38 -5.98 -1.23
C LEU A 153 37.40 -5.09 0.01
N PHE A 154 36.67 -5.48 1.06
CA PHE A 154 36.66 -4.78 2.35
C PHE A 154 38.03 -4.79 3.02
N LYS A 155 38.75 -5.92 2.94
CA LYS A 155 40.13 -6.04 3.48
C LYS A 155 41.12 -5.13 2.74
N ALA A 156 41.04 -5.05 1.42
CA ALA A 156 41.95 -4.23 0.61
C ALA A 156 41.74 -2.72 0.84
N ILE A 157 40.49 -2.31 0.99
CA ILE A 157 40.12 -0.90 1.26
C ILE A 157 40.35 -0.53 2.74
N GLY A 158 40.41 -1.53 3.63
CA GLY A 158 40.62 -1.32 5.07
C GLY A 158 39.36 -0.88 5.82
N ILE A 159 38.19 -1.08 5.23
CA ILE A 159 36.89 -0.79 5.85
C ILE A 159 36.25 -2.06 6.40
N LYS A 160 35.49 -1.92 7.49
CA LYS A 160 34.70 -3.04 8.04
C LYS A 160 33.40 -3.16 7.24
N PRO A 161 32.98 -4.39 6.87
CA PRO A 161 31.67 -4.59 6.27
C PRO A 161 30.55 -4.23 7.26
N PRO A 162 29.36 -3.87 6.76
CA PRO A 162 28.18 -3.69 7.60
C PRO A 162 27.83 -5.00 8.32
N LYS A 163 27.48 -4.90 9.60
CA LYS A 163 27.19 -6.08 10.44
C LYS A 163 25.70 -6.33 10.62
N GLY A 164 24.90 -5.27 10.60
CA GLY A 164 23.48 -5.33 10.90
C GLY A 164 22.66 -4.49 9.91
N ILE A 165 21.59 -5.09 9.40
CA ILE A 165 20.60 -4.41 8.55
C ILE A 165 19.25 -4.45 9.27
N LEU A 166 18.62 -3.31 9.46
CA LEU A 166 17.26 -3.21 9.99
C LEU A 166 16.28 -2.94 8.84
N MET A 167 15.47 -3.92 8.50
CA MET A 167 14.34 -3.77 7.60
C MET A 167 13.12 -3.32 8.40
N TYR A 168 12.46 -2.27 7.94
CA TYR A 168 11.23 -1.79 8.57
C TYR A 168 10.17 -1.47 7.53
N GLY A 169 8.91 -1.50 7.94
CA GLY A 169 7.77 -1.16 7.08
C GLY A 169 6.50 -1.86 7.53
N PRO A 170 5.34 -1.62 6.90
CA PRO A 170 4.08 -2.23 7.28
C PRO A 170 4.13 -3.77 7.30
N PRO A 171 3.28 -4.44 8.10
CA PRO A 171 3.16 -5.90 8.06
C PRO A 171 2.70 -6.36 6.66
N GLY A 172 3.13 -7.55 6.23
CA GLY A 172 2.72 -8.14 4.96
C GLY A 172 3.42 -7.58 3.70
N THR A 173 4.42 -6.70 3.83
CA THR A 173 5.24 -6.23 2.69
C THR A 173 6.34 -7.22 2.25
N GLY A 174 6.47 -8.37 2.91
CA GLY A 174 7.40 -9.43 2.50
C GLY A 174 8.81 -9.34 3.11
N LYS A 175 9.00 -8.66 4.25
CA LYS A 175 10.31 -8.55 4.94
C LYS A 175 10.97 -9.91 5.20
N THR A 176 10.23 -10.86 5.76
CA THR A 176 10.68 -12.24 6.04
C THR A 176 11.01 -13.00 4.76
N LEU A 177 10.17 -12.83 3.73
CA LEU A 177 10.34 -13.46 2.42
C LEU A 177 11.60 -12.93 1.71
N MET A 178 11.87 -11.63 1.84
CA MET A 178 13.07 -10.95 1.33
C MET A 178 14.35 -11.47 1.98
N ALA A 179 14.37 -11.62 3.30
CA ALA A 179 15.54 -12.18 3.99
C ALA A 179 15.84 -13.62 3.56
N ARG A 180 14.80 -14.45 3.41
CA ARG A 180 14.94 -15.84 2.93
C ARG A 180 15.49 -15.90 1.51
N ALA A 181 14.95 -15.10 0.60
CA ALA A 181 15.43 -15.07 -0.79
C ALA A 181 16.89 -14.68 -0.90
N VAL A 182 17.33 -13.69 -0.10
CA VAL A 182 18.74 -13.28 -0.08
C VAL A 182 19.64 -14.39 0.46
N ALA A 183 19.20 -15.14 1.46
CA ALA A 183 19.98 -16.26 2.00
C ALA A 183 20.12 -17.40 1.00
N ASN A 184 19.02 -17.79 0.36
CA ASN A 184 19.00 -18.84 -0.65
C ASN A 184 19.90 -18.49 -1.85
N GLU A 185 19.79 -17.26 -2.37
CA GLU A 185 20.59 -16.83 -3.53
C GLU A 185 22.09 -16.67 -3.18
N THR A 186 22.42 -16.28 -1.95
CA THR A 186 23.82 -16.18 -1.50
C THR A 186 24.43 -17.53 -1.12
N GLY A 187 23.61 -18.58 -0.95
CA GLY A 187 24.03 -19.87 -0.44
C GLY A 187 24.53 -19.81 1.00
N ALA A 188 24.14 -18.79 1.76
CA ALA A 188 24.53 -18.62 3.16
C ALA A 188 23.57 -19.39 4.08
N PHE A 189 24.08 -19.97 5.16
CA PHE A 189 23.22 -20.67 6.11
C PHE A 189 22.24 -19.69 6.77
N PHE A 190 20.94 -19.99 6.74
CA PHE A 190 19.89 -19.09 7.24
C PHE A 190 19.41 -19.50 8.64
N PHE A 191 19.66 -18.66 9.64
CA PHE A 191 19.13 -18.82 11.00
C PHE A 191 17.96 -17.87 11.23
N LEU A 192 16.74 -18.40 11.30
CA LEU A 192 15.55 -17.65 11.68
C LEU A 192 15.41 -17.63 13.20
N ILE A 193 15.23 -16.43 13.75
CA ILE A 193 14.89 -16.20 15.15
C ILE A 193 13.65 -15.32 15.17
N ASN A 194 12.53 -15.87 15.66
CA ASN A 194 11.30 -15.12 15.81
C ASN A 194 11.27 -14.47 17.20
N GLY A 195 11.08 -13.16 17.27
CA GLY A 195 11.14 -12.40 18.52
C GLY A 195 10.26 -12.96 19.64
N PRO A 196 8.96 -13.20 19.42
CA PRO A 196 8.06 -13.80 20.40
C PRO A 196 8.51 -15.20 20.89
N GLU A 197 9.14 -16.00 20.04
CA GLU A 197 9.59 -17.36 20.40
C GLU A 197 10.78 -17.35 21.37
N ILE A 198 11.59 -16.28 21.35
CA ILE A 198 12.72 -16.13 22.28
C ILE A 198 12.24 -15.73 23.67
N MET A 199 11.08 -15.09 23.80
CA MET A 199 10.56 -14.59 25.08
C MET A 199 9.96 -15.73 25.91
N SER A 200 10.75 -16.31 26.82
CA SER A 200 10.30 -17.35 27.73
C SER A 200 10.05 -16.78 29.14
N LYS A 201 9.17 -17.44 29.90
CA LYS A 201 8.89 -17.05 31.31
C LYS A 201 10.05 -17.42 32.25
N MET A 202 11.00 -18.24 31.81
CA MET A 202 12.09 -18.74 32.63
C MET A 202 13.30 -17.80 32.52
N ALA A 203 13.72 -17.24 33.65
CA ALA A 203 14.83 -16.29 33.69
C ALA A 203 16.13 -16.89 33.13
N GLY A 204 16.75 -16.22 32.16
CA GLY A 204 18.04 -16.58 31.56
C GLY A 204 17.97 -17.57 30.38
N GLU A 205 16.81 -18.18 30.11
CA GLU A 205 16.65 -19.09 28.97
C GLU A 205 16.66 -18.31 27.64
N SER A 206 15.96 -17.18 27.56
CA SER A 206 15.97 -16.28 26.41
C SER A 206 17.38 -15.79 26.04
N GLU A 207 18.21 -15.47 27.03
CA GLU A 207 19.60 -15.04 26.83
C GLU A 207 20.48 -16.18 26.34
N SER A 208 20.29 -17.38 26.89
CA SER A 208 21.02 -18.60 26.50
C SER A 208 20.69 -19.00 25.07
N ASN A 209 19.41 -18.98 24.69
CA ASN A 209 18.96 -19.29 23.34
C ASN A 209 19.53 -18.31 22.31
N LEU A 210 19.52 -17.01 22.62
CA LEU A 210 20.12 -16.00 21.74
C LEU A 210 21.63 -16.21 21.58
N ARG A 211 22.33 -16.57 22.66
CA ARG A 211 23.78 -16.86 22.61
C ARG A 211 24.08 -18.09 21.75
N LYS A 212 23.34 -19.18 21.94
CA LYS A 212 23.50 -20.42 21.16
C LYS A 212 23.28 -20.16 19.66
N ALA A 213 22.25 -19.39 19.30
CA ALA A 213 21.97 -19.09 17.90
C ALA A 213 23.12 -18.31 17.23
N PHE A 214 23.71 -17.33 17.92
CA PHE A 214 24.88 -16.60 17.40
C PHE A 214 26.13 -17.49 17.31
N GLU A 215 26.35 -18.39 18.26
CA GLU A 215 27.46 -19.34 18.22
C GLU A 215 27.31 -20.38 17.10
N GLU A 216 26.10 -20.87 16.85
CA GLU A 216 25.81 -21.78 15.74
C GLU A 216 25.95 -21.10 14.38
N ALA A 217 25.54 -19.83 14.27
CA ALA A 217 25.77 -19.01 13.09
C ALA A 217 27.27 -18.83 12.80
N GLU A 218 28.08 -18.48 13.81
CA GLU A 218 29.54 -18.34 13.63
C GLU A 218 30.20 -19.67 13.21
N LYS A 219 29.69 -20.83 13.65
CA LYS A 219 30.19 -22.15 13.23
C LYS A 219 29.83 -22.52 11.79
N ASN A 220 28.69 -22.08 11.30
CA ASN A 220 28.18 -22.39 9.95
C ASN A 220 28.41 -21.25 8.94
N ALA A 221 29.38 -20.37 9.21
CA ALA A 221 29.71 -19.27 8.33
C ALA A 221 30.16 -19.73 6.92
N PRO A 222 29.75 -19.06 5.82
CA PRO A 222 28.95 -17.82 5.77
C PRO A 222 27.48 -18.03 6.15
N SER A 223 26.94 -17.18 7.01
CA SER A 223 25.57 -17.32 7.52
C SER A 223 24.85 -15.98 7.69
N ILE A 224 23.53 -16.02 7.65
CA ILE A 224 22.63 -14.90 7.91
C ILE A 224 21.78 -15.22 9.14
N ILE A 225 21.83 -14.36 10.15
CA ILE A 225 20.90 -14.41 11.29
C ILE A 225 19.76 -13.45 10.97
N PHE A 226 18.54 -13.96 10.85
CA PHE A 226 17.35 -13.15 10.65
C PHE A 226 16.51 -13.08 11.92
N LEU A 227 16.43 -11.88 12.51
CA LEU A 227 15.63 -11.55 13.69
C LEU A 227 14.28 -10.96 13.22
N ASP A 228 13.23 -11.77 13.22
CA ASP A 228 11.87 -11.29 12.91
C ASP A 228 11.21 -10.68 14.14
N GLU A 229 10.35 -9.69 13.93
CA GLU A 229 9.65 -8.94 15.00
C GLU A 229 10.57 -8.49 16.15
N ILE A 230 11.72 -7.89 15.83
CA ILE A 230 12.74 -7.49 16.81
C ILE A 230 12.20 -6.53 17.89
N ASP A 231 11.12 -5.80 17.62
CA ASP A 231 10.47 -4.91 18.58
C ASP A 231 9.85 -5.64 19.78
N SER A 232 9.61 -6.95 19.67
CA SER A 232 9.15 -7.77 20.79
C SER A 232 10.25 -8.10 21.81
N ILE A 233 11.51 -8.25 21.36
CA ILE A 233 12.65 -8.59 22.21
C ILE A 233 13.53 -7.40 22.56
N ALA A 234 13.42 -6.31 21.80
CA ALA A 234 14.22 -5.11 21.97
C ALA A 234 13.44 -3.78 22.03
N PRO A 235 12.39 -3.67 22.88
CA PRO A 235 11.67 -2.42 23.07
C PRO A 235 12.52 -1.34 23.76
N LYS A 236 12.07 -0.08 23.68
CA LYS A 236 12.64 1.06 24.43
C LYS A 236 12.62 0.79 25.93
N ARG A 237 13.80 0.89 26.58
CA ARG A 237 14.01 0.66 28.01
C ARG A 237 13.07 1.43 28.94
N ASP A 238 12.72 2.66 28.55
CA ASP A 238 11.87 3.55 29.34
C ASP A 238 10.40 3.14 29.32
N LYS A 239 9.95 2.42 28.28
CA LYS A 239 8.58 1.90 28.15
C LYS A 239 8.42 0.49 28.73
N THR A 240 9.54 -0.20 28.98
CA THR A 240 9.55 -1.57 29.47
C THR A 240 9.55 -1.64 31.00
N ASN A 241 8.52 -2.28 31.57
CA ASN A 241 8.41 -2.58 33.00
C ASN A 241 9.10 -3.90 33.41
N GLY A 242 9.44 -4.77 32.45
CA GLY A 242 10.05 -6.08 32.71
C GLY A 242 11.57 -6.08 32.77
N GLU A 243 12.16 -6.65 33.82
CA GLU A 243 13.62 -6.80 33.95
C GLU A 243 14.20 -7.76 32.91
N VAL A 244 13.45 -8.81 32.55
CA VAL A 244 13.88 -9.84 31.58
C VAL A 244 14.11 -9.23 30.20
N GLU A 245 13.16 -8.42 29.70
CA GLU A 245 13.29 -7.70 28.42
C GLU A 245 14.55 -6.83 28.37
N ARG A 246 14.83 -6.05 29.42
CA ARG A 246 16.03 -5.19 29.49
C ARG A 246 17.32 -6.00 29.43
N ARG A 247 17.33 -7.21 30.00
CA ARG A 247 18.49 -8.12 29.94
C ARG A 247 18.66 -8.71 28.55
N VAL A 248 17.57 -9.14 27.90
CA VAL A 248 17.60 -9.62 26.50
C VAL A 248 18.13 -8.55 25.56
N VAL A 249 17.67 -7.29 25.68
CA VAL A 249 18.22 -6.15 24.91
C VAL A 249 19.72 -6.01 25.14
N SER A 250 20.16 -6.06 26.41
CA SER A 250 21.57 -5.91 26.78
C SER A 250 22.43 -7.06 26.25
N GLN A 251 21.89 -8.28 26.24
CA GLN A 251 22.54 -9.46 25.69
C GLN A 251 22.67 -9.37 24.17
N LEU A 252 21.61 -8.97 23.45
CA LEU A 252 21.65 -8.75 21.99
C LEU A 252 22.70 -7.70 21.62
N LEU A 253 22.75 -6.58 22.34
CA LEU A 253 23.77 -5.54 22.16
C LEU A 253 25.19 -6.11 22.34
N THR A 254 25.40 -6.92 23.37
CA THR A 254 26.69 -7.55 23.65
C THR A 254 27.10 -8.53 22.55
N LEU A 255 26.15 -9.32 22.02
CA LEU A 255 26.41 -10.25 20.92
C LEU A 255 26.77 -9.50 19.64
N MET A 256 26.03 -8.45 19.27
CA MET A 256 26.29 -7.61 18.09
C MET A 256 27.68 -6.96 18.14
N ASP A 257 28.05 -6.41 19.30
CA ASP A 257 29.37 -5.79 19.51
C ASP A 257 30.49 -6.85 19.50
N GLY A 258 30.21 -8.03 20.06
CA GLY A 258 31.13 -9.17 20.18
C GLY A 258 31.39 -9.93 18.87
N MET A 259 30.56 -9.76 17.84
CA MET A 259 30.76 -10.41 16.53
C MET A 259 32.10 -10.01 15.91
N LYS A 260 32.97 -10.99 15.69
CA LYS A 260 34.26 -10.79 15.02
C LYS A 260 34.01 -10.46 13.55
N ALA A 261 34.65 -9.41 13.03
CA ALA A 261 34.53 -9.02 11.62
C ALA A 261 35.04 -10.08 10.61
N ARG A 262 35.64 -11.18 11.09
CA ARG A 262 36.14 -12.30 10.27
C ARG A 262 35.17 -13.48 10.16
N ALA A 263 34.07 -13.45 10.90
CA ALA A 263 33.14 -14.58 10.98
C ALA A 263 32.20 -14.68 9.76
N ASN A 264 32.22 -13.73 8.80
CA ASN A 264 31.30 -13.72 7.64
C ASN A 264 29.83 -13.97 8.03
N VAL A 265 29.40 -13.39 9.16
CA VAL A 265 28.01 -13.43 9.65
C VAL A 265 27.39 -12.05 9.45
N VAL A 266 26.21 -12.02 8.85
CA VAL A 266 25.40 -10.80 8.70
C VAL A 266 24.11 -10.97 9.51
N VAL A 267 23.73 -9.95 10.27
CA VAL A 267 22.48 -9.95 11.03
C VAL A 267 21.47 -9.05 10.31
N ILE A 268 20.31 -9.61 9.98
CA ILE A 268 19.20 -8.87 9.41
C ILE A 268 18.08 -8.89 10.44
N ALA A 269 17.48 -7.74 10.75
CA ALA A 269 16.32 -7.64 11.64
C ALA A 269 15.12 -7.05 10.89
N ALA A 270 13.91 -7.50 11.21
CA ALA A 270 12.68 -6.95 10.67
C ALA A 270 11.78 -6.41 11.79
N THR A 271 11.15 -5.25 11.55
CA THR A 271 10.14 -4.68 12.46
C THR A 271 9.03 -4.00 11.68
N ASN A 272 7.85 -3.91 12.29
CA ASN A 272 6.77 -3.05 11.80
C ASN A 272 6.83 -1.65 12.44
N ARG A 273 7.57 -1.48 13.54
CA ARG A 273 7.59 -0.28 14.38
C ARG A 273 9.03 0.16 14.66
N PRO A 274 9.72 0.82 13.72
CA PRO A 274 11.12 1.24 13.93
C PRO A 274 11.32 2.19 15.13
N ASN A 275 10.25 2.86 15.54
CA ASN A 275 10.24 3.79 16.67
C ASN A 275 10.08 3.11 18.05
N SER A 276 9.70 1.83 18.10
CA SER A 276 9.58 1.07 19.37
C SER A 276 10.90 0.44 19.81
N ILE A 277 11.85 0.25 18.89
CA ILE A 277 13.14 -0.38 19.14
C ILE A 277 14.06 0.50 20.01
N ASP A 278 14.87 -0.11 20.86
CA ASP A 278 15.94 0.56 21.62
C ASP A 278 16.90 1.32 20.66
N PRO A 279 17.03 2.66 20.79
CA PRO A 279 17.91 3.47 19.94
C PRO A 279 19.38 3.04 19.96
N ALA A 280 19.84 2.31 20.98
CA ALA A 280 21.19 1.78 21.05
C ALA A 280 21.46 0.75 19.95
N LEU A 281 20.45 0.00 19.51
CA LEU A 281 20.59 -1.00 18.44
C LEU A 281 20.78 -0.38 17.06
N ARG A 282 20.27 0.85 16.85
CA ARG A 282 20.33 1.61 15.59
C ARG A 282 21.64 2.41 15.43
N ARG A 283 22.62 2.22 16.31
CA ARG A 283 23.90 2.94 16.28
C ARG A 283 24.93 2.25 15.38
N PHE A 284 25.90 3.04 14.91
CA PHE A 284 26.99 2.58 14.07
C PHE A 284 27.68 1.31 14.64
N GLY A 285 27.90 0.30 13.79
CA GLY A 285 28.48 -1.00 14.18
C GLY A 285 27.48 -2.06 14.65
N ARG A 286 26.18 -1.73 14.72
CA ARG A 286 25.06 -2.65 15.00
C ARG A 286 24.10 -2.66 13.81
N PHE A 287 22.85 -2.21 13.95
CA PHE A 287 21.97 -1.93 12.81
C PHE A 287 22.24 -0.52 12.28
N ASP A 288 23.36 -0.36 11.60
CA ASP A 288 23.80 0.92 11.05
C ASP A 288 23.25 1.19 9.65
N ARG A 289 22.57 0.21 9.07
CA ARG A 289 21.81 0.33 7.83
C ARG A 289 20.34 0.05 8.08
N GLU A 290 19.50 0.96 7.61
CA GLU A 290 18.05 0.83 7.69
C GLU A 290 17.47 0.82 6.27
N VAL A 291 16.58 -0.12 6.00
CA VAL A 291 15.92 -0.30 4.70
C VAL A 291 14.41 -0.24 4.88
N ASP A 292 13.79 0.73 4.21
CA ASP A 292 12.34 0.96 4.22
C ASP A 292 11.65 0.06 3.18
N ILE A 293 11.00 -1.00 3.66
CA ILE A 293 10.17 -1.92 2.87
C ILE A 293 8.71 -1.45 2.97
N GLY A 294 8.44 -0.38 2.22
CA GLY A 294 7.14 0.27 2.12
C GLY A 294 6.11 -0.51 1.30
N ILE A 295 4.96 0.13 1.10
CA ILE A 295 3.85 -0.40 0.29
C ILE A 295 4.24 -0.33 -1.19
N PRO A 296 4.00 -1.38 -2.00
CA PRO A 296 4.33 -1.35 -3.42
C PRO A 296 3.47 -0.35 -4.21
N ASP A 297 4.07 0.25 -5.23
CA ASP A 297 3.42 1.09 -6.23
C ASP A 297 2.57 0.25 -7.20
N ALA A 298 1.84 0.88 -8.14
CA ALA A 298 1.01 0.14 -9.09
C ALA A 298 1.82 -0.88 -9.91
N THR A 299 3.01 -0.49 -10.35
CA THR A 299 3.98 -1.36 -11.04
C THR A 299 4.40 -2.54 -10.17
N GLY A 300 4.73 -2.29 -8.90
CA GLY A 300 5.10 -3.33 -7.95
C GLY A 300 3.96 -4.26 -7.59
N ARG A 301 2.74 -3.75 -7.48
CA ARG A 301 1.53 -4.56 -7.27
C ARG A 301 1.26 -5.47 -8.45
N LEU A 302 1.45 -4.98 -9.68
CA LEU A 302 1.39 -5.81 -10.89
C LEU A 302 2.42 -6.94 -10.87
N GLU A 303 3.65 -6.68 -10.43
CA GLU A 303 4.67 -7.72 -10.27
C GLU A 303 4.24 -8.79 -9.26
N VAL A 304 3.73 -8.37 -8.10
CA VAL A 304 3.23 -9.29 -7.07
C VAL A 304 2.01 -10.09 -7.57
N LEU A 305 1.07 -9.46 -8.28
CA LEU A 305 -0.05 -10.13 -8.92
C LEU A 305 0.43 -11.20 -9.90
N ARG A 306 1.42 -10.89 -10.75
CA ARG A 306 2.02 -11.85 -11.69
C ARG A 306 2.68 -13.03 -10.99
N ILE A 307 3.32 -12.80 -9.85
CA ILE A 307 3.93 -13.88 -9.05
C ILE A 307 2.83 -14.81 -8.51
N HIS A 308 1.79 -14.27 -7.87
CA HIS A 308 0.72 -15.08 -7.27
C HIS A 308 -0.22 -15.72 -8.29
N THR A 309 -0.30 -15.18 -9.51
CA THR A 309 -1.10 -15.76 -10.60
C THR A 309 -0.30 -16.66 -11.54
N LYS A 310 1.02 -16.77 -11.37
CA LYS A 310 1.92 -17.59 -12.22
C LYS A 310 1.48 -19.04 -12.39
N ASN A 311 0.95 -19.64 -11.32
CA ASN A 311 0.47 -21.02 -11.29
C ASN A 311 -1.06 -21.11 -11.35
N MET A 312 -1.75 -19.98 -11.50
CA MET A 312 -3.20 -19.90 -11.58
C MET A 312 -3.63 -19.90 -13.04
N LYS A 313 -4.64 -20.71 -13.37
CA LYS A 313 -5.26 -20.64 -14.69
C LYS A 313 -6.15 -19.41 -14.75
N LEU A 314 -5.75 -18.39 -15.47
CA LEU A 314 -6.54 -17.18 -15.70
C LEU A 314 -7.36 -17.32 -16.99
N ALA A 315 -8.57 -16.76 -17.00
CA ALA A 315 -9.34 -16.56 -18.21
C ALA A 315 -8.84 -15.34 -19.01
N ASP A 316 -9.16 -15.29 -20.30
CA ASP A 316 -8.67 -14.26 -21.23
C ASP A 316 -9.16 -12.83 -20.90
N ASP A 317 -10.22 -12.71 -20.10
CA ASP A 317 -10.82 -11.44 -19.68
C ASP A 317 -10.10 -10.78 -18.48
N VAL A 318 -9.16 -11.49 -17.84
CA VAL A 318 -8.47 -11.00 -16.63
C VAL A 318 -7.42 -9.96 -16.99
N ASP A 319 -7.64 -8.73 -16.53
CA ASP A 319 -6.69 -7.63 -16.66
C ASP A 319 -6.00 -7.34 -15.32
N LEU A 320 -4.78 -7.85 -15.17
CA LEU A 320 -3.96 -7.65 -13.97
C LEU A 320 -3.48 -6.20 -13.80
N GLU A 321 -3.34 -5.43 -14.90
CA GLU A 321 -2.92 -4.01 -14.82
C GLU A 321 -4.04 -3.18 -14.22
N LYS A 322 -5.28 -3.45 -14.63
CA LYS A 322 -6.46 -2.84 -14.04
C LYS A 322 -6.58 -3.17 -12.55
N ILE A 323 -6.45 -4.45 -12.16
CA ILE A 323 -6.48 -4.85 -10.74
C ILE A 323 -5.39 -4.12 -9.96
N ALA A 324 -4.16 -4.06 -10.48
CA ALA A 324 -3.05 -3.36 -9.81
C ALA A 324 -3.33 -1.85 -9.59
N SER A 325 -4.05 -1.21 -10.52
CA SER A 325 -4.45 0.19 -10.40
C SER A 325 -5.53 0.40 -9.33
N GLU A 326 -6.47 -0.54 -9.21
CA GLU A 326 -7.60 -0.48 -8.26
C GLU A 326 -7.19 -0.90 -6.83
N THR A 327 -6.16 -1.73 -6.66
CA THR A 327 -5.68 -2.21 -5.34
C THR A 327 -4.75 -1.20 -4.65
N HIS A 328 -5.14 0.06 -4.55
CA HIS A 328 -4.31 1.07 -3.90
C HIS A 328 -4.09 0.77 -2.41
N GLY A 329 -2.86 0.92 -1.92
CA GLY A 329 -2.50 0.64 -0.53
C GLY A 329 -2.37 -0.86 -0.16
N TYR A 330 -2.62 -1.78 -1.08
CA TYR A 330 -2.46 -3.22 -0.84
C TYR A 330 -0.97 -3.58 -0.70
N VAL A 331 -0.66 -4.39 0.31
CA VAL A 331 0.67 -5.00 0.46
C VAL A 331 0.74 -6.36 -0.22
N GLY A 332 1.94 -6.96 -0.28
CA GLY A 332 2.14 -8.27 -0.91
C GLY A 332 1.21 -9.35 -0.35
N ALA A 333 1.05 -9.40 0.98
CA ALA A 333 0.12 -10.32 1.62
C ALA A 333 -1.35 -10.07 1.28
N ASP A 334 -1.77 -8.81 1.09
CA ASP A 334 -3.14 -8.48 0.71
C ASP A 334 -3.43 -8.95 -0.72
N ILE A 335 -2.46 -8.79 -1.63
CA ILE A 335 -2.57 -9.25 -3.02
C ILE A 335 -2.59 -10.78 -3.07
N ALA A 336 -1.75 -11.44 -2.28
CA ALA A 336 -1.79 -12.90 -2.14
C ALA A 336 -3.17 -13.38 -1.67
N SER A 337 -3.74 -12.70 -0.67
CA SER A 337 -5.09 -12.98 -0.18
C SER A 337 -6.16 -12.71 -1.24
N LEU A 338 -6.04 -11.62 -2.01
CA LEU A 338 -6.95 -11.28 -3.10
C LEU A 338 -6.97 -12.37 -4.18
N CYS A 339 -5.80 -12.80 -4.64
CA CYS A 339 -5.67 -13.89 -5.60
C CYS A 339 -6.26 -15.20 -5.06
N SER A 340 -5.99 -15.52 -3.79
CA SER A 340 -6.52 -16.72 -3.14
C SER A 340 -8.05 -16.69 -3.04
N GLU A 341 -8.62 -15.54 -2.70
CA GLU A 341 -10.08 -15.36 -2.61
C GLU A 341 -10.75 -15.44 -3.98
N ALA A 342 -10.14 -14.86 -5.03
CA ALA A 342 -10.64 -14.98 -6.40
C ALA A 342 -10.63 -16.45 -6.88
N ALA A 343 -9.56 -17.20 -6.59
CA ALA A 343 -9.50 -18.62 -6.91
C ALA A 343 -10.53 -19.45 -6.12
N MET A 344 -10.67 -19.19 -4.81
CA MET A 344 -11.67 -19.85 -3.97
C MET A 344 -13.10 -19.55 -4.43
N GLN A 345 -13.35 -18.33 -4.92
CA GLN A 345 -14.64 -17.98 -5.50
C GLN A 345 -14.94 -18.79 -6.76
N GLN A 346 -13.97 -18.96 -7.64
CA GLN A 346 -14.13 -19.81 -8.83
C GLN A 346 -14.37 -21.28 -8.47
N ILE A 347 -13.70 -21.78 -7.43
CA ILE A 347 -13.95 -23.14 -6.91
C ILE A 347 -15.38 -23.24 -6.37
N ARG A 348 -15.85 -22.26 -5.58
CA ARG A 348 -17.21 -22.23 -5.01
C ARG A 348 -18.29 -22.23 -6.09
N GLU A 349 -18.11 -21.47 -7.16
CA GLU A 349 -19.04 -21.42 -8.30
C GLU A 349 -19.13 -22.77 -9.03
N LYS A 350 -18.09 -23.60 -8.95
CA LYS A 350 -18.04 -24.92 -9.59
C LYS A 350 -18.19 -26.10 -8.64
N MET A 351 -18.36 -25.86 -7.34
CA MET A 351 -18.52 -26.94 -6.36
C MET A 351 -19.78 -27.78 -6.61
N GLU A 352 -20.85 -27.19 -7.16
CA GLU A 352 -22.07 -27.94 -7.50
C GLU A 352 -21.86 -28.97 -8.63
N LEU A 353 -20.77 -28.82 -9.41
CA LEU A 353 -20.41 -29.71 -10.51
C LEU A 353 -19.34 -30.75 -10.12
N ILE A 354 -18.75 -30.62 -8.94
CA ILE A 354 -17.70 -31.51 -8.44
C ILE A 354 -18.31 -32.49 -7.47
N ASP A 355 -18.20 -33.78 -7.75
CA ASP A 355 -18.53 -34.82 -6.77
C ASP A 355 -17.39 -34.91 -5.75
N LEU A 356 -17.68 -34.57 -4.48
CA LEU A 356 -16.69 -34.60 -3.39
C LEU A 356 -16.39 -36.03 -2.92
N GLU A 357 -17.15 -37.04 -3.35
CA GLU A 357 -16.95 -38.44 -2.98
C GLU A 357 -15.93 -39.17 -3.88
N GLU A 358 -15.58 -38.61 -5.04
CA GLU A 358 -14.58 -39.19 -5.96
C GLU A 358 -13.16 -38.68 -5.69
N GLU A 359 -12.16 -39.57 -5.70
CA GLU A 359 -10.74 -39.22 -5.48
C GLU A 359 -10.09 -38.49 -6.68
N ASN A 360 -10.68 -38.58 -7.88
CA ASN A 360 -10.11 -38.00 -9.10
C ASN A 360 -11.12 -37.06 -9.77
N ILE A 361 -10.67 -35.85 -10.10
CA ILE A 361 -11.49 -34.84 -10.78
C ILE A 361 -11.37 -35.00 -12.29
N ASP A 362 -12.48 -34.98 -13.01
CA ASP A 362 -12.50 -35.04 -14.48
C ASP A 362 -11.67 -33.92 -15.13
N ALA A 363 -10.91 -34.28 -16.16
CA ALA A 363 -10.04 -33.35 -16.89
C ALA A 363 -10.80 -32.18 -17.54
N GLU A 364 -12.07 -32.39 -17.95
CA GLU A 364 -12.93 -31.32 -18.50
C GLU A 364 -13.32 -30.30 -17.43
N ILE A 365 -13.58 -30.75 -16.20
CA ILE A 365 -13.87 -29.88 -15.06
C ILE A 365 -12.61 -29.05 -14.74
N LEU A 366 -11.44 -29.71 -14.69
CA LEU A 366 -10.15 -29.05 -14.47
C LEU A 366 -9.82 -28.02 -15.55
N ASP A 367 -10.11 -28.32 -16.83
CA ASP A 367 -9.91 -27.36 -17.91
C ASP A 367 -10.85 -26.15 -17.79
N SER A 368 -12.06 -26.34 -17.25
CA SER A 368 -13.01 -25.27 -17.06
C SER A 368 -12.69 -24.33 -15.87
N LEU A 369 -11.82 -24.71 -14.91
CA LEU A 369 -11.53 -23.97 -13.66
C LEU A 369 -10.73 -22.65 -13.84
N GLY A 370 -10.78 -22.00 -15.00
CA GLY A 370 -10.12 -20.70 -15.20
C GLY A 370 -10.73 -19.60 -14.34
N VAL A 371 -9.91 -18.87 -13.58
CA VAL A 371 -10.34 -17.74 -12.75
C VAL A 371 -10.64 -16.54 -13.64
N THR A 372 -11.82 -15.95 -13.49
CA THR A 372 -12.34 -14.85 -14.33
C THR A 372 -12.17 -13.48 -13.69
N MET A 373 -12.34 -12.41 -14.46
CA MET A 373 -12.28 -11.05 -13.93
C MET A 373 -13.39 -10.78 -12.90
N ASP A 374 -14.56 -11.41 -13.03
CA ASP A 374 -15.66 -11.25 -12.08
C ASP A 374 -15.34 -11.89 -10.72
N ASN A 375 -14.57 -12.99 -10.68
CA ASN A 375 -14.08 -13.53 -9.41
C ASN A 375 -13.11 -12.56 -8.71
N PHE A 376 -12.25 -11.85 -9.47
CA PHE A 376 -11.40 -10.80 -8.92
C PHE A 376 -12.21 -9.59 -8.43
N ARG A 377 -13.27 -9.19 -9.13
CA ARG A 377 -14.18 -8.12 -8.66
C ARG A 377 -14.90 -8.50 -7.37
N PHE A 378 -15.34 -9.75 -7.26
CA PHE A 378 -15.93 -10.27 -6.02
C PHE A 378 -14.91 -10.21 -4.88
N ALA A 379 -13.67 -10.66 -5.12
CA ALA A 379 -12.60 -10.61 -4.13
C ALA A 379 -12.29 -9.17 -3.69
N LEU A 380 -12.19 -8.22 -4.63
CA LEU A 380 -11.98 -6.80 -4.35
C LEU A 380 -13.08 -6.19 -3.49
N GLY A 381 -14.34 -6.61 -3.67
CA GLY A 381 -15.46 -6.17 -2.83
C GLY A 381 -15.38 -6.64 -1.38
N ASN A 382 -14.65 -7.72 -1.12
CA ASN A 382 -14.53 -8.35 0.20
C ASN A 382 -13.17 -8.16 0.87
N SER A 383 -12.15 -7.67 0.14
CA SER A 383 -10.79 -7.50 0.66
C SER A 383 -10.56 -6.09 1.22
N ASN A 384 -10.02 -6.01 2.44
CA ASN A 384 -9.57 -4.76 3.06
C ASN A 384 -8.04 -4.75 3.22
N PRO A 385 -7.33 -3.73 2.73
CA PRO A 385 -5.86 -3.66 2.77
C PRO A 385 -5.32 -3.61 4.20
N SER A 386 -4.38 -4.49 4.54
CA SER A 386 -3.85 -4.67 5.90
C SER A 386 -2.97 -3.51 6.37
N ALA A 387 -2.24 -2.85 5.47
CA ALA A 387 -1.44 -1.67 5.82
C ALA A 387 -2.27 -0.47 6.29
N LEU A 388 -3.58 -0.48 5.99
CA LEU A 388 -4.50 0.61 6.25
C LEU A 388 -5.49 0.31 7.39
N ARG A 389 -5.44 -0.87 8.01
CA ARG A 389 -6.40 -1.29 9.06
C ARG A 389 -6.24 -0.57 10.41
N GLU A 390 -5.07 -0.02 10.72
CA GLU A 390 -4.83 0.62 12.03
C GLU A 390 -5.18 2.13 12.08
N THR A 391 -5.40 2.79 10.95
CA THR A 391 -5.86 4.18 10.85
C THR A 391 -6.83 4.24 9.68
N VAL A 392 -8.12 4.49 9.95
CA VAL A 392 -9.22 4.37 8.99
C VAL A 392 -8.90 5.10 7.68
N VAL A 393 -8.35 4.37 6.70
CA VAL A 393 -8.24 4.86 5.33
C VAL A 393 -9.55 4.49 4.70
N GLU A 394 -10.38 5.49 4.51
CA GLU A 394 -11.67 5.32 3.87
C GLU A 394 -11.43 5.16 2.37
N SER A 395 -11.97 4.09 1.77
CA SER A 395 -12.08 4.05 0.31
C SER A 395 -13.00 5.19 -0.12
N VAL A 396 -12.45 6.10 -0.91
CA VAL A 396 -13.19 7.29 -1.34
C VAL A 396 -13.76 7.03 -2.73
N ASN A 397 -15.08 7.05 -2.83
CA ASN A 397 -15.83 6.92 -4.09
C ASN A 397 -16.57 8.23 -4.43
N VAL A 398 -16.05 9.38 -3.96
CA VAL A 398 -16.69 10.69 -4.14
C VAL A 398 -15.96 11.42 -5.26
N THR A 399 -16.68 11.83 -6.29
CA THR A 399 -16.15 12.56 -7.45
C THR A 399 -16.58 14.02 -7.42
N TRP A 400 -16.02 14.86 -8.30
CA TRP A 400 -16.48 16.25 -8.44
C TRP A 400 -17.97 16.38 -8.80
N ASP A 401 -18.55 15.37 -9.45
CA ASP A 401 -19.97 15.31 -9.85
C ASP A 401 -20.92 15.06 -8.66
N ASP A 402 -20.39 14.50 -7.57
CA ASP A 402 -21.16 14.25 -6.35
C ASP A 402 -21.30 15.52 -5.48
N ILE A 403 -20.59 16.59 -5.85
CA ILE A 403 -20.57 17.87 -5.12
C ILE A 403 -21.20 18.95 -6.00
N GLY A 404 -22.37 19.45 -5.61
CA GLY A 404 -23.03 20.53 -6.34
C GLY A 404 -22.43 21.92 -6.06
N GLY A 405 -22.11 22.66 -7.13
CA GLY A 405 -21.59 24.03 -7.10
C GLY A 405 -20.12 24.14 -6.65
N LEU A 406 -19.76 25.29 -6.07
CA LEU A 406 -18.42 25.62 -5.56
C LEU A 406 -17.31 25.59 -6.63
N ASP A 407 -17.64 25.91 -7.88
CA ASP A 407 -16.73 25.72 -9.03
C ASP A 407 -15.40 26.48 -8.89
N SER A 408 -15.43 27.68 -8.29
CA SER A 408 -14.22 28.44 -8.00
C SER A 408 -13.29 27.72 -7.02
N ILE A 409 -13.86 27.08 -5.98
CA ILE A 409 -13.11 26.33 -4.97
C ILE A 409 -12.59 25.02 -5.56
N LYS A 410 -13.40 24.36 -6.40
CA LYS A 410 -12.95 23.16 -7.14
C LYS A 410 -11.72 23.50 -7.99
N GLN A 411 -11.77 24.60 -8.73
CA GLN A 411 -10.63 25.04 -9.54
C GLN A 411 -9.39 25.35 -8.69
N GLU A 412 -9.54 26.09 -7.59
CA GLU A 412 -8.44 26.38 -6.66
C GLU A 412 -7.80 25.10 -6.09
N LEU A 413 -8.61 24.09 -5.77
CA LEU A 413 -8.12 22.79 -5.29
C LEU A 413 -7.39 21.98 -6.37
N LYS A 414 -7.86 22.03 -7.62
CA LYS A 414 -7.13 21.41 -8.75
C LYS A 414 -5.75 22.03 -8.91
N GLU A 415 -5.67 23.36 -8.86
CA GLU A 415 -4.39 24.08 -8.96
C GLU A 415 -3.46 23.80 -7.77
N THR A 416 -4.02 23.62 -6.57
CA THR A 416 -3.26 23.44 -5.32
C THR A 416 -2.79 22.00 -5.10
N VAL A 417 -3.58 21.00 -5.52
CA VAL A 417 -3.34 19.58 -5.21
C VAL A 417 -3.04 18.74 -6.45
N GLU A 418 -3.81 18.92 -7.52
CA GLU A 418 -3.70 18.10 -8.73
C GLU A 418 -2.47 18.48 -9.55
N TYR A 419 -2.23 19.79 -9.76
CA TYR A 419 -1.12 20.27 -10.59
C TYR A 419 0.27 19.89 -10.05
N PRO A 420 0.57 19.99 -8.74
CA PRO A 420 1.84 19.49 -8.19
C PRO A 420 2.10 18.01 -8.43
N VAL A 421 1.03 17.20 -8.46
CA VAL A 421 1.12 15.75 -8.61
C VAL A 421 1.28 15.37 -10.08
N LEU A 422 0.52 15.99 -10.97
CA LEU A 422 0.54 15.70 -12.42
C LEU A 422 1.71 16.38 -13.16
N HIS A 423 2.18 17.54 -12.69
CA HIS A 423 3.18 18.36 -13.37
C HIS A 423 4.38 18.77 -12.48
N PRO A 424 5.08 17.82 -11.84
CA PRO A 424 6.18 18.13 -10.92
C PRO A 424 7.37 18.81 -11.63
N ASP A 425 7.56 18.54 -12.91
CA ASP A 425 8.60 19.14 -13.77
C ASP A 425 8.39 20.65 -13.95
N GLN A 426 7.14 21.10 -14.06
CA GLN A 426 6.81 22.52 -14.17
C GLN A 426 7.15 23.27 -12.88
N TYR A 427 6.81 22.71 -11.71
CA TYR A 427 7.15 23.30 -10.42
C TYR A 427 8.67 23.38 -10.21
N ALA A 428 9.40 22.31 -10.58
CA ALA A 428 10.85 22.31 -10.54
C ALA A 428 11.48 23.36 -11.47
N LYS A 429 10.95 23.52 -12.68
CA LYS A 429 11.39 24.54 -13.65
C LYS A 429 11.26 25.97 -13.10
N PHE A 430 10.17 26.26 -12.40
CA PHE A 430 9.93 27.58 -11.80
C PHE A 430 10.51 27.74 -10.39
N GLY A 431 11.17 26.71 -9.85
CA GLY A 431 11.76 26.74 -8.50
C GLY A 431 10.71 26.87 -7.39
N LEU A 432 9.45 26.52 -7.67
CA LEU A 432 8.35 26.62 -6.72
C LEU A 432 8.22 25.32 -5.94
N ALA A 433 8.20 25.43 -4.61
CA ALA A 433 7.78 24.33 -3.77
C ALA A 433 6.24 24.25 -3.78
N PRO A 434 5.63 23.06 -3.90
CA PRO A 434 4.19 22.93 -3.80
C PRO A 434 3.72 23.31 -2.40
N SER A 435 2.53 23.90 -2.31
CA SER A 435 1.87 24.20 -1.04
C SER A 435 1.64 22.91 -0.26
N LYS A 436 1.93 22.92 1.04
CA LYS A 436 1.89 21.71 1.88
C LYS A 436 0.51 21.43 2.47
N GLY A 437 -0.36 22.43 2.56
CA GLY A 437 -1.70 22.18 3.06
C GLY A 437 -2.70 23.31 2.91
N VAL A 438 -3.97 22.91 3.00
CA VAL A 438 -5.15 23.76 2.86
C VAL A 438 -5.97 23.69 4.13
N LEU A 439 -6.52 24.82 4.58
CA LEU A 439 -7.53 24.87 5.63
C LEU A 439 -8.88 25.27 5.05
N PHE A 440 -9.84 24.36 5.09
CA PHE A 440 -11.24 24.64 4.86
C PHE A 440 -11.88 25.26 6.10
N PHE A 441 -12.49 26.43 5.94
CA PHE A 441 -13.31 27.03 6.98
C PHE A 441 -14.65 27.51 6.42
N GLY A 442 -15.68 27.46 7.26
CA GLY A 442 -17.01 27.93 6.90
C GLY A 442 -18.08 27.30 7.78
N PRO A 443 -19.37 27.62 7.53
CA PRO A 443 -20.47 27.09 8.30
C PRO A 443 -20.52 25.55 8.31
N PRO A 444 -21.09 24.93 9.36
CA PRO A 444 -21.28 23.48 9.39
C PRO A 444 -22.23 23.02 8.26
N GLY A 445 -22.01 21.80 7.76
CA GLY A 445 -22.90 21.20 6.77
C GLY A 445 -22.73 21.70 5.33
N THR A 446 -21.65 22.43 5.00
CA THR A 446 -21.36 22.91 3.65
C THR A 446 -20.55 21.94 2.78
N GLY A 447 -20.23 20.74 3.28
CA GLY A 447 -19.54 19.71 2.49
C GLY A 447 -18.01 19.76 2.52
N LYS A 448 -17.37 20.41 3.50
CA LYS A 448 -15.90 20.43 3.68
C LYS A 448 -15.26 19.03 3.63
N THR A 449 -15.84 18.07 4.35
CA THR A 449 -15.40 16.66 4.34
C THR A 449 -15.62 15.99 2.97
N LEU A 450 -16.71 16.32 2.27
CA LEU A 450 -16.97 15.79 0.92
C LEU A 450 -15.99 16.36 -0.10
N LEU A 451 -15.64 17.65 -0.02
CA LEU A 451 -14.62 18.28 -0.88
C LEU A 451 -13.26 17.62 -0.71
N ALA A 452 -12.83 17.37 0.53
CA ALA A 452 -11.55 16.70 0.79
C ALA A 452 -11.52 15.28 0.19
N LYS A 453 -12.64 14.56 0.28
CA LYS A 453 -12.84 13.24 -0.32
C LYS A 453 -12.79 13.29 -1.85
N ALA A 454 -13.46 14.26 -2.48
CA ALA A 454 -13.40 14.42 -3.93
C ALA A 454 -11.97 14.68 -4.42
N VAL A 455 -11.24 15.58 -3.75
CA VAL A 455 -9.83 15.85 -4.09
C VAL A 455 -9.00 14.57 -4.06
N ALA A 456 -9.12 13.77 -3.00
CA ALA A 456 -8.34 12.53 -2.87
C ALA A 456 -8.65 11.50 -3.97
N THR A 457 -9.92 11.38 -4.36
CA THR A 457 -10.36 10.46 -5.43
C THR A 457 -9.78 10.88 -6.78
N GLU A 458 -9.78 12.18 -7.07
CA GLU A 458 -9.37 12.74 -8.37
C GLU A 458 -7.86 12.62 -8.58
N VAL A 459 -7.06 12.80 -7.52
CA VAL A 459 -5.62 12.53 -7.59
C VAL A 459 -5.26 11.06 -7.38
N SER A 460 -6.26 10.16 -7.28
CA SER A 460 -6.07 8.73 -7.00
C SER A 460 -5.13 8.47 -5.80
N ALA A 461 -5.30 9.26 -4.73
CA ALA A 461 -4.47 9.22 -3.53
C ALA A 461 -5.20 8.53 -2.37
N ASN A 462 -4.43 7.94 -1.45
CA ASN A 462 -4.96 7.45 -0.18
C ASN A 462 -5.63 8.60 0.60
N PHE A 463 -6.72 8.32 1.30
CA PHE A 463 -7.39 9.32 2.15
C PHE A 463 -7.40 8.89 3.61
N ILE A 464 -6.63 9.58 4.44
CA ILE A 464 -6.57 9.35 5.88
C ILE A 464 -7.42 10.43 6.54
N SER A 465 -8.58 10.06 7.08
CA SER A 465 -9.43 10.97 7.85
C SER A 465 -9.14 10.82 9.35
N VAL A 466 -8.83 11.92 10.01
CA VAL A 466 -8.64 11.98 11.46
C VAL A 466 -9.56 13.04 12.02
N LYS A 467 -10.46 12.65 12.93
CA LYS A 467 -11.32 13.62 13.61
C LYS A 467 -10.62 14.15 14.86
N GLY A 468 -10.71 15.45 15.11
CA GLY A 468 -10.05 16.07 16.25
C GLY A 468 -10.31 15.38 17.61
N PRO A 469 -11.55 14.94 17.96
CA PRO A 469 -11.79 14.18 19.18
C PRO A 469 -11.02 12.85 19.28
N GLU A 470 -10.75 12.17 18.16
CA GLU A 470 -10.01 10.89 18.14
C GLU A 470 -8.54 11.06 18.56
N LEU A 471 -7.98 12.25 18.35
CA LEU A 471 -6.63 12.60 18.80
C LEU A 471 -6.55 12.84 20.33
N LEU A 472 -7.68 13.14 20.98
CA LEU A 472 -7.77 13.42 22.42
C LEU A 472 -8.19 12.20 23.25
N SER A 473 -9.02 11.29 22.70
CA SER A 473 -9.64 10.21 23.46
C SER A 473 -8.73 8.99 23.73
N MET A 474 -7.58 8.89 23.08
CA MET A 474 -6.66 7.76 23.22
C MET A 474 -5.61 8.02 24.32
N TRP A 475 -6.08 8.03 25.58
CA TRP A 475 -5.32 7.94 26.84
C TRP A 475 -4.18 8.97 27.09
N TYR A 476 -4.10 9.42 28.34
CA TYR A 476 -3.14 10.43 28.83
C TYR A 476 -1.69 10.01 28.54
N GLY A 477 -1.09 10.49 27.44
CA GLY A 477 0.33 10.33 27.12
C GLY A 477 0.66 9.62 25.79
N GLU A 478 -0.29 8.96 25.11
CA GLU A 478 -0.04 8.26 23.83
C GLU A 478 -0.39 9.09 22.58
N SER A 479 -1.14 10.18 22.74
CA SER A 479 -1.60 11.03 21.61
C SER A 479 -0.47 11.53 20.71
N GLU A 480 0.73 11.83 21.25
CA GLU A 480 1.88 12.27 20.45
C GLU A 480 2.44 11.17 19.57
N SER A 481 2.56 9.94 20.09
CA SER A 481 3.08 8.79 19.33
C SER A 481 2.12 8.49 18.19
N ASN A 482 0.82 8.53 18.45
CA ASN A 482 -0.19 8.25 17.44
C ASN A 482 -0.17 9.27 16.29
N ILE A 483 0.04 10.56 16.57
CA ILE A 483 0.21 11.57 15.51
C ILE A 483 1.43 11.23 14.65
N ARG A 484 2.57 10.89 15.27
CA ARG A 484 3.77 10.45 14.51
C ARG A 484 3.46 9.24 13.65
N ASP A 485 2.78 8.24 14.20
CA ASP A 485 2.45 7.01 13.50
C ASP A 485 1.49 7.28 12.33
N ILE A 486 0.51 8.19 12.46
CA ILE A 486 -0.37 8.63 11.37
C ILE A 486 0.44 9.28 10.25
N PHE A 487 1.34 10.22 10.56
CA PHE A 487 2.16 10.89 9.55
C PHE A 487 3.24 9.98 8.96
N ASP A 488 3.78 9.02 9.71
CA ASP A 488 4.67 7.97 9.21
C ASP A 488 3.94 7.08 8.21
N LYS A 489 2.71 6.66 8.53
CA LYS A 489 1.84 5.88 7.63
C LYS A 489 1.49 6.67 6.37
N ALA A 490 1.09 7.94 6.51
CA ALA A 490 0.81 8.81 5.37
C ALA A 490 2.04 8.94 4.44
N ARG A 491 3.24 9.03 5.02
CA ARG A 491 4.53 9.08 4.31
C ARG A 491 4.93 7.75 3.66
N ALA A 492 4.53 6.62 4.22
CA ALA A 492 4.77 5.29 3.66
C ALA A 492 3.77 4.93 2.56
N ALA A 493 2.56 5.48 2.63
CA ALA A 493 1.46 5.25 1.70
C ALA A 493 1.33 6.32 0.61
N ALA A 494 2.31 7.23 0.48
CA ALA A 494 2.24 8.32 -0.48
C ALA A 494 2.05 7.80 -1.94
N PRO A 495 1.18 8.44 -2.77
CA PRO A 495 0.49 9.69 -2.53
C PRO A 495 -0.71 9.57 -1.55
N THR A 496 -0.78 10.49 -0.58
CA THR A 496 -1.80 10.45 0.48
C THR A 496 -2.31 11.86 0.81
N VAL A 497 -3.62 12.01 0.94
CA VAL A 497 -4.28 13.18 1.54
C VAL A 497 -4.60 12.87 3.00
N VAL A 498 -4.04 13.66 3.92
CA VAL A 498 -4.34 13.61 5.35
C VAL A 498 -5.37 14.68 5.66
N PHE A 499 -6.60 14.25 5.96
CA PHE A 499 -7.71 15.12 6.30
C PHE A 499 -7.89 15.20 7.81
N LEU A 500 -7.66 16.39 8.37
CA LEU A 500 -7.85 16.70 9.79
C LEU A 500 -9.18 17.42 9.96
N ASP A 501 -10.23 16.70 10.34
CA ASP A 501 -11.56 17.27 10.57
C ASP A 501 -11.71 17.79 12.00
N GLU A 502 -12.58 18.78 12.17
CA GLU A 502 -12.86 19.42 13.46
C GLU A 502 -11.59 19.89 14.21
N LEU A 503 -10.67 20.56 13.48
CA LEU A 503 -9.43 21.07 14.07
C LEU A 503 -9.66 22.01 15.25
N ASP A 504 -10.81 22.69 15.33
CA ASP A 504 -11.21 23.54 16.46
C ASP A 504 -11.40 22.78 17.79
N SER A 505 -11.48 21.45 17.75
CA SER A 505 -11.52 20.63 18.97
C SER A 505 -10.15 20.45 19.62
N ILE A 506 -9.07 20.39 18.82
CA ILE A 506 -7.69 20.13 19.28
C ILE A 506 -6.80 21.38 19.28
N ALA A 507 -7.02 22.28 18.33
CA ALA A 507 -6.12 23.39 18.01
C ALA A 507 -6.62 24.73 18.54
N LYS A 508 -7.17 24.74 19.76
CA LYS A 508 -7.63 25.97 20.40
C LYS A 508 -6.46 26.90 20.69
N SER A 509 -6.66 28.20 20.50
CA SER A 509 -5.67 29.23 20.84
C SER A 509 -5.14 29.07 22.26
N ARG A 510 -3.80 29.01 22.39
CA ARG A 510 -3.09 28.85 23.66
C ARG A 510 -3.46 29.99 24.63
N GLY A 511 -3.87 29.66 25.85
CA GLY A 511 -3.97 30.65 26.95
C GLY A 511 -5.34 30.87 27.61
N GLY A 512 -6.32 29.97 27.45
CA GLY A 512 -7.66 30.15 28.02
C GLY A 512 -7.82 29.84 29.52
N ASN A 513 -7.24 28.75 30.03
CA ASN A 513 -7.49 28.30 31.41
C ASN A 513 -6.20 27.96 32.16
N MET A 514 -5.94 28.70 33.25
CA MET A 514 -4.95 28.39 34.27
C MET A 514 -5.42 27.18 35.09
N GLY A 515 -5.23 25.97 34.57
CA GLY A 515 -5.54 24.71 35.25
C GLY A 515 -5.05 23.51 34.45
N ASP A 516 -4.41 22.56 35.14
CA ASP A 516 -3.63 21.38 34.68
C ASP A 516 -4.24 20.46 33.59
N ALA A 517 -5.39 20.78 33.02
CA ALA A 517 -6.05 20.02 31.95
C ALA A 517 -5.63 20.46 30.51
N GLY A 518 -4.99 21.62 30.34
CA GLY A 518 -4.63 22.18 29.02
C GLY A 518 -3.33 21.65 28.39
N GLY A 519 -2.47 20.98 29.17
CA GLY A 519 -1.15 20.55 28.67
C GLY A 519 -1.18 19.44 27.63
N ALA A 520 -2.26 18.64 27.57
CA ALA A 520 -2.38 17.54 26.60
C ALA A 520 -2.68 18.06 25.19
N SER A 521 -3.59 19.01 25.04
CA SER A 521 -3.90 19.63 23.74
C SER A 521 -2.69 20.40 23.20
N ASP A 522 -1.97 21.13 24.05
CA ASP A 522 -0.80 21.91 23.64
C ASP A 522 0.33 21.01 23.13
N ARG A 523 0.54 19.85 23.76
CA ARG A 523 1.49 18.82 23.33
C ARG A 523 1.10 18.20 21.98
N VAL A 524 -0.17 17.88 21.80
CA VAL A 524 -0.73 17.37 20.53
C VAL A 524 -0.54 18.39 19.40
N VAL A 525 -0.83 19.68 19.64
CA VAL A 525 -0.62 20.75 18.66
C VAL A 525 0.86 20.90 18.33
N ASN A 526 1.76 20.92 19.32
CA ASN A 526 3.20 21.00 19.06
C ASN A 526 3.70 19.81 18.22
N GLN A 527 3.21 18.60 18.49
CA GLN A 527 3.58 17.42 17.71
C GLN A 527 3.04 17.51 16.28
N LEU A 528 1.79 17.95 16.09
CA LEU A 528 1.22 18.18 14.76
C LEU A 528 2.05 19.20 13.97
N LEU A 529 2.43 20.32 14.59
CA LEU A 529 3.30 21.32 13.96
C LEU A 529 4.67 20.74 13.58
N THR A 530 5.24 19.89 14.43
CA THR A 530 6.52 19.23 14.15
C THR A 530 6.43 18.28 12.96
N GLU A 531 5.34 17.50 12.84
CA GLU A 531 5.12 16.63 11.68
C GLU A 531 4.88 17.43 10.40
N MET A 532 4.11 18.52 10.46
CA MET A 532 3.85 19.41 9.32
C MET A 532 5.14 20.07 8.80
N ASP A 533 5.99 20.56 9.70
CA ASP A 533 7.28 21.17 9.33
C ASP A 533 8.27 20.11 8.82
N GLY A 534 8.24 18.91 9.42
CA GLY A 534 9.06 17.75 9.06
C GLY A 534 8.66 17.07 7.74
N MET A 535 7.58 17.52 7.08
CA MET A 535 7.20 17.04 5.75
C MET A 535 8.19 17.57 4.70
N ASN A 536 9.11 16.71 4.28
CA ASN A 536 10.00 16.98 3.15
C ASN A 536 9.20 17.07 1.84
N ALA A 537 9.45 18.11 1.03
CA ALA A 537 8.76 18.37 -0.23
C ALA A 537 8.85 17.25 -1.30
N LYS A 538 9.62 16.20 -1.05
CA LYS A 538 9.80 15.05 -1.95
C LYS A 538 8.77 13.93 -1.74
N LYS A 539 8.04 13.91 -0.63
CA LYS A 539 6.97 12.91 -0.40
C LYS A 539 5.63 13.59 -0.69
N ASN A 540 4.87 13.05 -1.64
CA ASN A 540 3.56 13.55 -2.08
C ASN A 540 2.47 13.34 -1.02
N VAL A 541 2.63 13.95 0.15
CA VAL A 541 1.62 13.93 1.22
C VAL A 541 1.04 15.33 1.33
N PHE A 542 -0.27 15.43 1.23
CA PHE A 542 -1.00 16.69 1.26
C PHE A 542 -1.89 16.76 2.50
N ILE A 543 -1.89 17.90 3.20
CA ILE A 543 -2.65 18.05 4.45
C ILE A 543 -3.84 18.97 4.21
N ILE A 544 -5.05 18.49 4.52
CA ILE A 544 -6.27 19.29 4.48
C ILE A 544 -6.83 19.38 5.90
N GLY A 545 -6.88 20.58 6.46
CA GLY A 545 -7.62 20.86 7.68
C GLY A 545 -9.05 21.29 7.40
N ALA A 546 -10.00 20.94 8.25
CA ALA A 546 -11.33 21.53 8.25
C ALA A 546 -11.70 22.07 9.65
N THR A 547 -12.36 23.22 9.65
CA THR A 547 -12.91 23.80 10.88
C THR A 547 -14.24 24.50 10.64
N ASN A 548 -15.07 24.51 11.68
CA ASN A 548 -16.25 25.37 11.73
C ASN A 548 -15.98 26.67 12.51
N ARG A 549 -14.83 26.81 13.17
CA ARG A 549 -14.51 27.95 14.06
C ARG A 549 -13.10 28.47 13.80
N PRO A 550 -12.87 29.18 12.69
CA PRO A 550 -11.54 29.63 12.32
C PRO A 550 -10.96 30.67 13.29
N ASP A 551 -11.81 31.35 14.05
CA ASP A 551 -11.44 32.29 15.12
C ASP A 551 -10.74 31.61 16.31
N GLN A 552 -10.95 30.30 16.50
CA GLN A 552 -10.41 29.55 17.65
C GLN A 552 -9.09 28.84 17.34
N ILE A 553 -8.66 28.80 16.08
CA ILE A 553 -7.46 28.08 15.65
C ILE A 553 -6.19 28.79 16.11
N ASP A 554 -5.21 28.03 16.60
CA ASP A 554 -3.85 28.51 16.87
C ASP A 554 -3.23 29.12 15.60
N PRO A 555 -2.89 30.43 15.58
CA PRO A 555 -2.25 31.09 14.44
C PRO A 555 -0.95 30.43 13.99
N ALA A 556 -0.28 29.64 14.84
CA ALA A 556 0.88 28.86 14.46
C ALA A 556 0.58 27.87 13.32
N ILE A 557 -0.62 27.29 13.25
CA ILE A 557 -1.00 26.32 12.21
C ILE A 557 -1.15 27.00 10.84
N LEU A 558 -1.51 28.29 10.83
CA LEU A 558 -1.78 29.08 9.62
C LEU A 558 -0.52 29.71 9.00
N ARG A 559 0.67 29.43 9.55
CA ARG A 559 1.91 30.03 9.04
C ARG A 559 2.30 29.45 7.67
N PRO A 560 2.99 30.24 6.82
CA PRO A 560 3.52 29.76 5.54
C PRO A 560 4.28 28.44 5.67
N GLY A 561 4.01 27.48 4.78
CA GLY A 561 4.58 26.14 4.82
C GLY A 561 3.83 25.11 5.69
N ARG A 562 2.69 25.48 6.28
CA ARG A 562 1.79 24.60 7.06
C ARG A 562 0.40 24.54 6.38
N LEU A 563 -0.65 25.08 7.01
CA LEU A 563 -1.96 25.30 6.38
C LEU A 563 -2.04 26.76 5.89
N ASP A 564 -1.27 27.09 4.87
CA ASP A 564 -1.10 28.45 4.38
C ASP A 564 -2.13 28.90 3.33
N GLN A 565 -2.85 27.95 2.74
CA GLN A 565 -3.99 28.23 1.88
C GLN A 565 -5.30 28.11 2.68
N LEU A 566 -5.92 29.24 2.98
CA LEU A 566 -7.22 29.29 3.65
C LEU A 566 -8.34 29.42 2.61
N ILE A 567 -9.19 28.41 2.52
CA ILE A 567 -10.31 28.35 1.58
C ILE A 567 -11.63 28.46 2.34
N TYR A 568 -12.39 29.51 2.02
CA TYR A 568 -13.73 29.73 2.58
C TYR A 568 -14.77 28.91 1.82
N VAL A 569 -15.53 28.07 2.52
CA VAL A 569 -16.62 27.28 1.95
C VAL A 569 -17.97 27.90 2.34
N PRO A 570 -18.63 28.65 1.43
CA PRO A 570 -19.87 29.37 1.73
C PRO A 570 -21.10 28.44 1.77
N LEU A 571 -22.26 29.00 2.13
CA LEU A 571 -23.54 28.33 1.90
C LEU A 571 -23.85 28.24 0.38
N PRO A 572 -24.54 27.19 -0.08
CA PRO A 572 -24.86 27.00 -1.49
C PRO A 572 -25.85 28.05 -2.00
N ASP A 573 -25.58 28.58 -3.20
CA ASP A 573 -26.48 29.45 -3.97
C ASP A 573 -27.64 28.66 -4.62
N GLU A 574 -28.55 29.31 -5.34
CA GLU A 574 -29.72 28.61 -5.92
C GLU A 574 -29.31 27.47 -6.86
N GLU A 575 -28.29 27.69 -7.70
CA GLU A 575 -27.81 26.69 -8.66
C GLU A 575 -27.10 25.54 -7.95
N ALA A 576 -26.25 25.82 -6.95
CA ALA A 576 -25.61 24.80 -6.13
C ALA A 576 -26.64 23.98 -5.36
N ARG A 577 -27.69 24.60 -4.79
CA ARG A 577 -28.76 23.85 -4.08
C ARG A 577 -29.50 22.89 -5.01
N LEU A 578 -29.81 23.33 -6.24
CA LEU A 578 -30.41 22.46 -7.25
C LEU A 578 -29.47 21.30 -7.61
N SER A 579 -28.19 21.58 -7.84
CA SER A 579 -27.17 20.58 -8.16
C SER A 579 -26.99 19.56 -7.01
N ILE A 580 -26.95 20.01 -5.76
CA ILE A 580 -26.90 19.14 -4.57
C ILE A 580 -28.11 18.20 -4.51
N MET A 581 -29.33 18.71 -4.73
CA MET A 581 -30.52 17.87 -4.75
C MET A 581 -30.49 16.83 -5.87
N ASN A 582 -30.06 17.22 -7.08
CA ASN A 582 -29.90 16.31 -8.21
C ASN A 582 -28.87 15.20 -7.92
N ALA A 583 -27.71 15.56 -7.35
CA ALA A 583 -26.66 14.60 -7.02
C ALA A 583 -27.13 13.55 -6.01
N GLN A 584 -27.93 13.96 -5.02
CA GLN A 584 -28.49 13.09 -3.98
C GLN A 584 -29.67 12.23 -4.45
N LEU A 585 -30.49 12.76 -5.35
CA LEU A 585 -31.68 12.08 -5.88
C LEU A 585 -31.41 11.25 -7.14
N ARG A 586 -30.17 11.22 -7.65
CA ARG A 586 -29.78 10.50 -8.88
C ARG A 586 -30.16 9.02 -8.92
N LYS A 587 -30.20 8.35 -7.77
CA LYS A 587 -30.59 6.93 -7.64
C LYS A 587 -32.02 6.75 -7.12
N THR A 588 -32.78 7.84 -6.97
CA THR A 588 -34.07 7.86 -6.30
C THR A 588 -35.18 8.08 -7.34
N PRO A 589 -36.25 7.27 -7.35
CA PRO A 589 -37.34 7.44 -8.29
C PRO A 589 -38.16 8.69 -7.92
N LEU A 590 -38.19 9.65 -8.84
CA LEU A 590 -38.93 10.92 -8.70
C LEU A 590 -40.14 10.94 -9.63
N GLU A 591 -41.20 11.63 -9.19
CA GLU A 591 -42.39 11.87 -10.01
C GLU A 591 -42.01 12.56 -11.33
N PRO A 592 -42.44 12.04 -12.50
CA PRO A 592 -42.17 12.68 -13.78
C PRO A 592 -42.68 14.12 -13.82
N GLY A 593 -41.76 15.08 -14.02
CA GLY A 593 -42.09 16.51 -14.05
C GLY A 593 -41.98 17.25 -12.70
N LEU A 594 -41.47 16.59 -11.65
CA LEU A 594 -41.17 17.24 -10.37
C LEU A 594 -40.13 18.36 -10.54
N ASP A 595 -40.53 19.61 -10.26
CA ASP A 595 -39.64 20.77 -10.35
C ASP A 595 -38.81 20.97 -9.07
N LEU A 596 -37.60 20.40 -9.06
CA LEU A 596 -36.64 20.60 -7.97
C LEU A 596 -36.15 22.05 -7.84
N ARG A 597 -36.27 22.87 -8.90
CA ARG A 597 -35.85 24.27 -8.86
C ARG A 597 -36.77 25.10 -7.98
N ALA A 598 -38.07 24.79 -7.96
CA ALA A 598 -39.01 25.43 -7.05
C ALA A 598 -38.62 25.18 -5.57
N ILE A 599 -38.17 23.97 -5.25
CA ILE A 599 -37.70 23.62 -3.90
C ILE A 599 -36.40 24.37 -3.58
N ALA A 600 -35.44 24.39 -4.51
CA ALA A 600 -34.17 25.11 -4.35
C ALA A 600 -34.35 26.62 -4.07
N LYS A 601 -35.38 27.25 -4.65
CA LYS A 601 -35.74 28.66 -4.36
C LYS A 601 -36.25 28.85 -2.94
N LEU A 602 -37.07 27.93 -2.44
CA LEU A 602 -37.64 27.99 -1.08
C LEU A 602 -36.62 27.68 0.01
N THR A 603 -35.56 26.93 -0.30
CA THR A 603 -34.51 26.54 0.64
C THR A 603 -33.35 27.54 0.71
N ASN A 604 -33.59 28.84 0.50
CA ASN A 604 -32.54 29.85 0.65
C ASN A 604 -31.99 29.87 2.09
N GLY A 605 -30.66 29.88 2.23
CA GLY A 605 -29.97 29.84 3.53
C GLY A 605 -29.90 28.45 4.18
N PHE A 606 -30.26 27.39 3.46
CA PHE A 606 -30.05 26.01 3.89
C PHE A 606 -28.64 25.55 3.52
N SER A 607 -27.98 24.83 4.43
CA SER A 607 -26.69 24.16 4.16
C SER A 607 -26.91 22.88 3.34
N GLY A 608 -25.84 22.34 2.75
CA GLY A 608 -25.91 21.05 2.04
C GLY A 608 -26.48 19.92 2.91
N ALA A 609 -26.10 19.89 4.20
CA ALA A 609 -26.66 18.93 5.16
C ALA A 609 -28.16 19.14 5.42
N ASP A 610 -28.64 20.39 5.44
CA ASP A 610 -30.07 20.68 5.59
C ASP A 610 -30.87 20.21 4.36
N LEU A 611 -30.29 20.32 3.16
CA LEU A 611 -30.90 19.81 1.92
C LEU A 611 -30.93 18.27 1.93
N SER A 612 -29.84 17.62 2.34
CA SER A 612 -29.80 16.16 2.55
C SER A 612 -30.91 15.71 3.49
N TYR A 613 -31.12 16.45 4.57
CA TYR A 613 -32.17 16.16 5.54
C TYR A 613 -33.56 16.23 4.90
N ILE A 614 -33.84 17.27 4.09
CA ILE A 614 -35.13 17.40 3.38
C ILE A 614 -35.34 16.23 2.43
N VAL A 615 -34.35 15.91 1.59
CA VAL A 615 -34.40 14.82 0.61
C VAL A 615 -34.63 13.47 1.30
N GLN A 616 -33.85 13.18 2.35
CA GLN A 616 -33.98 11.93 3.12
C GLN A 616 -35.34 11.85 3.84
N ARG A 617 -35.88 12.96 4.34
CA ARG A 617 -37.22 12.96 4.95
C ARG A 617 -38.31 12.71 3.91
N ALA A 618 -38.23 13.35 2.75
CA ALA A 618 -39.19 13.11 1.67
C ALA A 618 -39.20 11.62 1.26
N ALA A 619 -38.02 11.01 1.13
CA ALA A 619 -37.90 9.57 0.88
C ALA A 619 -38.51 8.72 2.00
N LYS A 620 -38.29 9.09 3.26
CA LYS A 620 -38.89 8.38 4.41
C LYS A 620 -40.42 8.48 4.44
N PHE A 621 -41.00 9.61 4.02
CA PHE A 621 -42.45 9.74 3.88
C PHE A 621 -42.98 8.83 2.77
N ALA A 622 -42.32 8.79 1.60
CA ALA A 622 -42.69 7.86 0.53
C ALA A 622 -42.62 6.39 0.97
N ILE A 623 -41.56 5.99 1.70
CA ILE A 623 -41.43 4.64 2.26
C ILE A 623 -42.54 4.36 3.26
N LYS A 624 -42.89 5.32 4.11
CA LYS A 624 -43.98 5.17 5.08
C LYS A 624 -45.31 4.93 4.37
N ASP A 625 -45.62 5.70 3.35
CA ASP A 625 -46.84 5.55 2.55
C ASP A 625 -46.88 4.19 1.84
N SER A 626 -45.75 3.73 1.30
CA SER A 626 -45.61 2.41 0.68
C SER A 626 -45.91 1.27 1.67
N ILE A 627 -45.33 1.34 2.88
CA ILE A 627 -45.57 0.34 3.94
C ILE A 627 -47.04 0.36 4.40
N GLU A 628 -47.64 1.55 4.56
CA GLU A 628 -49.05 1.69 4.95
C GLU A 628 -49.99 1.15 3.86
N ALA A 629 -49.69 1.40 2.58
CA ALA A 629 -50.43 0.85 1.45
C ALA A 629 -50.31 -0.68 1.37
N GLN A 630 -49.11 -1.23 1.60
CA GLN A 630 -48.88 -2.67 1.61
C GLN A 630 -49.65 -3.36 2.74
N LYS A 631 -49.63 -2.80 3.96
CA LYS A 631 -50.42 -3.31 5.09
C LYS A 631 -51.92 -3.28 4.80
N ALA A 632 -52.44 -2.16 4.28
CA ALA A 632 -53.85 -2.06 3.92
C ALA A 632 -54.25 -3.08 2.85
N PHE A 633 -53.35 -3.39 1.92
CA PHE A 633 -53.56 -4.42 0.91
C PHE A 633 -53.56 -5.83 1.52
N GLU A 634 -52.61 -6.15 2.39
CA GLU A 634 -52.54 -7.42 3.14
C GLU A 634 -53.79 -7.64 4.00
N ASP A 635 -54.25 -6.61 4.72
CA ASP A 635 -55.48 -6.64 5.50
C ASP A 635 -56.70 -6.91 4.60
N SER A 636 -56.76 -6.29 3.41
CA SER A 636 -57.84 -6.52 2.44
C SER A 636 -57.82 -7.92 1.81
N GLN A 637 -56.64 -8.53 1.68
CA GLN A 637 -56.44 -9.90 1.21
C GLN A 637 -56.84 -10.94 2.27
N GLN A 638 -56.55 -10.68 3.55
CA GLN A 638 -57.02 -11.54 4.65
C GLN A 638 -58.55 -11.57 4.75
N VAL A 639 -59.22 -10.43 4.60
CA VAL A 639 -60.70 -10.36 4.60
C VAL A 639 -61.31 -11.09 3.40
N LYS A 640 -60.64 -11.13 2.25
CA LYS A 640 -61.10 -11.90 1.07
C LYS A 640 -60.89 -13.41 1.21
N LYS A 641 -59.83 -13.85 1.90
CA LYS A 641 -59.57 -15.28 2.16
C LYS A 641 -60.56 -15.93 3.12
N GLU A 642 -61.25 -15.16 3.97
CA GLU A 642 -62.32 -15.67 4.84
C GLU A 642 -63.67 -15.86 4.11
N GLY A 643 -63.79 -15.39 2.85
CA GLY A 643 -65.04 -15.37 2.10
C GLY A 643 -65.18 -16.38 0.94
N GLU A 644 -64.10 -16.77 0.27
CA GLU A 644 -64.12 -17.74 -0.85
C GLU A 644 -62.69 -18.23 -1.16
N GLU A 645 -62.52 -19.54 -1.42
CA GLU A 645 -61.26 -20.12 -1.89
C GLU A 645 -60.94 -19.61 -3.31
N ALA A 646 -59.93 -18.76 -3.43
CA ALA A 646 -59.37 -18.38 -4.73
C ALA A 646 -57.84 -18.50 -4.70
N ASP A 647 -57.33 -19.41 -5.53
CA ASP A 647 -55.95 -19.43 -6.02
C ASP A 647 -55.65 -18.09 -6.71
N VAL A 648 -54.72 -17.31 -6.17
CA VAL A 648 -54.18 -16.12 -6.84
C VAL A 648 -52.71 -16.35 -7.12
N VAL A 649 -52.42 -16.59 -8.40
CA VAL A 649 -51.08 -16.60 -8.98
C VAL A 649 -50.46 -15.21 -8.76
N MET A 650 -49.24 -15.17 -8.22
CA MET A 650 -48.47 -13.94 -8.02
C MET A 650 -47.89 -13.47 -9.37
N GLU A 651 -48.67 -12.72 -10.14
CA GLU A 651 -48.15 -11.88 -11.23
C GLU A 651 -47.88 -10.45 -10.70
N ASP A 652 -46.80 -9.85 -11.21
CA ASP A 652 -46.25 -8.52 -10.91
C ASP A 652 -47.30 -7.46 -10.55
N GLN A 653 -47.52 -7.25 -9.25
CA GLN A 653 -48.41 -6.19 -8.78
C GLN A 653 -47.71 -4.84 -8.86
N PRO A 654 -48.38 -3.78 -9.36
CA PRO A 654 -47.79 -2.45 -9.47
C PRO A 654 -47.45 -1.90 -8.08
N ASP A 655 -46.22 -1.42 -7.91
CA ASP A 655 -45.76 -0.74 -6.69
C ASP A 655 -46.74 0.41 -6.34
N PRO A 656 -47.37 0.38 -5.15
CA PRO A 656 -48.37 1.38 -4.76
C PRO A 656 -47.80 2.79 -4.61
N VAL A 657 -46.48 2.93 -4.35
CA VAL A 657 -45.81 4.24 -4.23
C VAL A 657 -44.48 4.21 -5.00
N PRO A 658 -44.53 4.27 -6.34
CA PRO A 658 -43.34 4.08 -7.18
C PRO A 658 -42.41 5.29 -7.21
N TYR A 659 -42.88 6.47 -6.76
CA TYR A 659 -42.16 7.73 -6.85
C TYR A 659 -42.27 8.57 -5.59
N ILE A 660 -41.22 9.34 -5.29
CA ILE A 660 -41.33 10.46 -4.37
C ILE A 660 -42.07 11.60 -5.08
N THR A 661 -43.12 12.08 -4.44
CA THR A 661 -44.02 13.11 -4.98
C THR A 661 -43.78 14.47 -4.35
N LYS A 662 -44.38 15.51 -4.94
CA LYS A 662 -44.34 16.86 -4.37
C LYS A 662 -44.87 16.96 -2.93
N SER A 663 -45.91 16.19 -2.58
CA SER A 663 -46.51 16.24 -1.23
C SER A 663 -45.53 15.76 -0.15
N HIS A 664 -44.70 14.74 -0.45
CA HIS A 664 -43.65 14.26 0.45
C HIS A 664 -42.61 15.34 0.77
N PHE A 665 -42.24 16.14 -0.23
CA PHE A 665 -41.35 17.29 -0.04
C PHE A 665 -42.02 18.42 0.76
N GLU A 666 -43.32 18.69 0.53
CA GLU A 666 -44.07 19.67 1.32
C GLU A 666 -44.15 19.26 2.80
N GLU A 667 -44.33 17.97 3.10
CA GLU A 667 -44.29 17.46 4.48
C GLU A 667 -42.90 17.53 5.10
N ALA A 668 -41.86 17.17 4.35
CA ALA A 668 -40.47 17.33 4.79
C ALA A 668 -40.15 18.78 5.17
N MET A 669 -40.58 19.73 4.33
CA MET A 669 -40.35 21.16 4.52
C MET A 669 -41.01 21.72 5.79
N LYS A 670 -42.16 21.18 6.24
CA LYS A 670 -42.80 21.61 7.50
C LYS A 670 -41.91 21.43 8.73
N THR A 671 -41.01 20.44 8.70
CA THR A 671 -40.11 20.10 9.82
C THR A 671 -38.69 20.61 9.61
N ALA A 672 -38.39 21.16 8.42
CA ALA A 672 -37.06 21.58 8.06
C ALA A 672 -36.70 22.90 8.76
N LYS A 673 -35.50 22.95 9.35
CA LYS A 673 -34.96 24.13 10.03
C LYS A 673 -33.59 24.46 9.42
N ARG A 674 -33.27 25.75 9.36
CA ARG A 674 -31.94 26.21 8.96
C ARG A 674 -30.95 25.93 10.08
N SER A 675 -29.83 25.28 9.77
CA SER A 675 -28.78 25.02 10.75
C SER A 675 -27.91 26.23 11.05
N VAL A 676 -27.85 27.22 10.15
CA VAL A 676 -26.99 28.39 10.27
C VAL A 676 -27.83 29.65 10.36
N SER A 677 -27.58 30.46 11.39
CA SER A 677 -28.28 31.74 11.56
C SER A 677 -27.66 32.83 10.66
N PRO A 678 -28.45 33.85 10.23
CA PRO A 678 -27.90 34.97 9.46
C PRO A 678 -26.79 35.75 10.19
N ALA A 679 -26.82 35.75 11.53
CA ALA A 679 -25.80 36.40 12.36
C ALA A 679 -24.47 35.66 12.30
N GLU A 680 -24.49 34.32 12.34
CA GLU A 680 -23.29 33.49 12.18
C GLU A 680 -22.71 33.61 10.77
N LEU A 681 -23.57 33.63 9.75
CA LEU A 681 -23.14 33.77 8.36
C LEU A 681 -22.32 35.04 8.14
N ARG A 682 -22.80 36.19 8.65
CA ARG A 682 -22.08 37.46 8.58
C ARG A 682 -20.71 37.42 9.27
N ARG A 683 -20.56 36.62 10.34
CA ARG A 683 -19.26 36.46 11.02
C ARG A 683 -18.27 35.74 10.12
N TYR A 684 -18.69 34.67 9.43
CA TYR A 684 -17.83 33.97 8.48
C TYR A 684 -17.44 34.84 7.30
N GLU A 685 -18.39 35.60 6.73
CA GLU A 685 -18.13 36.52 5.62
C GLU A 685 -17.16 37.65 6.03
N ALA A 686 -17.37 38.25 7.21
CA ALA A 686 -16.46 39.27 7.73
C ALA A 686 -15.04 38.73 7.96
N TYR A 687 -14.93 37.51 8.50
CA TYR A 687 -13.64 36.85 8.69
C TYR A 687 -12.95 36.53 7.35
N ALA A 688 -13.69 36.05 6.35
CA ALA A 688 -13.17 35.82 5.01
C ALA A 688 -12.68 37.11 4.33
N GLN A 689 -13.43 38.21 4.46
CA GLN A 689 -13.02 39.52 3.95
C GLN A 689 -11.77 40.07 4.65
N GLN A 690 -11.64 39.85 5.96
CA GLN A 690 -10.44 40.23 6.72
C GLN A 690 -9.19 39.44 6.29
N LEU A 691 -9.36 38.17 5.94
CA LEU A 691 -8.28 37.33 5.40
C LEU A 691 -7.89 37.73 3.97
N GLN A 692 -8.87 38.08 3.14
CA GLN A 692 -8.59 38.57 1.79
C GLN A 692 -7.91 39.94 1.80
N SER A 693 -8.28 40.83 2.74
CA SER A 693 -7.68 42.16 2.85
C SER A 693 -6.26 42.12 3.43
N SER A 694 -5.96 41.18 4.34
CA SER A 694 -4.59 40.97 4.85
C SER A 694 -3.65 40.38 3.80
N ARG A 695 -4.16 39.58 2.86
CA ARG A 695 -3.40 39.09 1.68
C ARG A 695 -3.37 40.10 0.52
N GLY A 696 -4.36 40.98 0.44
CA GLY A 696 -4.61 41.89 -0.67
C GLY A 696 -3.74 43.16 -0.74
N GLN A 697 -2.85 43.41 0.21
CA GLN A 697 -1.94 44.57 0.16
C GLN A 697 -0.93 44.54 -1.01
N LEU A 698 -0.87 43.44 -1.79
CA LEU A 698 0.01 43.29 -2.96
C LEU A 698 -0.74 43.20 -4.31
N SER A 699 -2.09 43.18 -4.34
CA SER A 699 -2.84 42.96 -5.59
C SER A 699 -2.90 44.18 -6.53
N SER A 700 -2.46 45.35 -6.07
CA SER A 700 -2.38 46.58 -6.88
C SER A 700 -0.95 46.92 -7.34
N PHE A 701 -0.03 45.95 -7.34
CA PHE A 701 1.30 46.13 -7.92
C PHE A 701 1.23 45.92 -9.44
N LYS A 702 1.36 47.01 -10.20
CA LYS A 702 1.63 46.96 -11.65
C LYS A 702 3.06 47.46 -11.86
N PHE A 703 3.83 46.75 -12.68
CA PHE A 703 5.10 47.28 -13.17
C PHE A 703 4.82 48.50 -14.07
N ASP A 704 5.49 49.62 -13.81
CA ASP A 704 5.51 50.73 -14.75
C ASP A 704 6.10 50.24 -16.08
N PRO A 705 5.45 50.51 -17.23
CA PRO A 705 6.04 50.20 -18.51
C PRO A 705 7.31 51.04 -18.68
N ALA A 706 8.40 50.38 -19.09
CA ALA A 706 9.71 51.00 -19.32
C ALA A 706 9.62 52.29 -20.16
N PRO A 707 10.49 53.30 -19.91
CA PRO A 707 10.46 54.56 -20.63
C PRO A 707 10.95 54.34 -22.07
N GLY A 708 10.03 54.10 -23.01
CA GLY A 708 10.42 53.84 -24.40
C GLY A 708 9.34 53.44 -25.39
N ALA A 709 8.05 53.50 -25.03
CA ALA A 709 6.96 53.23 -25.98
C ALA A 709 6.12 54.49 -26.21
N SER A 710 6.27 55.07 -27.40
CA SER A 710 5.50 56.20 -27.92
C SER A 710 3.99 55.96 -27.87
N GLN A 711 3.26 56.79 -27.12
CA GLN A 711 1.79 56.92 -27.21
C GLN A 711 1.40 57.90 -28.34
N PRO A 712 0.31 57.66 -29.08
CA PRO A 712 -0.37 58.72 -29.81
C PRO A 712 -1.31 59.52 -28.88
N ALA A 713 -1.49 60.80 -29.23
CA ALA A 713 -2.11 61.84 -28.42
C ALA A 713 -3.65 61.77 -28.28
N GLY A 714 -4.16 62.35 -27.18
CA GLY A 714 -5.57 62.70 -26.88
C GLY A 714 -6.08 61.97 -25.63
N GLU A 715 -6.64 62.56 -24.57
CA GLU A 715 -7.21 63.89 -24.30
C GLU A 715 -6.93 64.28 -22.82
N THR A 716 -6.86 65.58 -22.58
CA THR A 716 -6.71 66.23 -21.28
C THR A 716 -8.01 66.25 -20.46
N SER A 717 -7.95 65.85 -19.18
CA SER A 717 -8.78 66.43 -18.12
C SER A 717 -8.07 66.41 -16.76
N THR A 718 -8.08 67.56 -16.10
CA THR A 718 -7.35 68.02 -14.91
C THR A 718 -7.96 67.63 -13.57
N ALA A 719 -7.13 67.30 -12.57
CA ALA A 719 -7.18 67.69 -11.12
C ALA A 719 -6.16 66.84 -10.33
N ALA A 720 -5.05 67.37 -9.80
CA ALA A 720 -4.86 67.97 -8.45
C ALA A 720 -5.18 66.99 -7.30
N ASP A 721 -4.38 66.75 -6.26
CA ASP A 721 -3.09 67.23 -5.74
C ASP A 721 -2.72 66.28 -4.56
N GLY A 722 -1.47 66.32 -4.05
CA GLY A 722 -1.15 65.82 -2.69
C GLY A 722 0.01 64.83 -2.59
N GLY A 723 1.24 65.34 -2.71
CA GLY A 723 2.47 64.56 -2.54
C GLY A 723 2.83 64.17 -1.09
N ALA A 724 3.67 63.16 -0.97
CA ALA A 724 4.55 62.94 0.17
C ALA A 724 5.91 62.45 -0.35
N SER A 725 6.89 63.33 -0.22
CA SER A 725 8.31 63.16 -0.53
C SER A 725 8.95 62.17 0.45
N PHE A 726 9.59 61.11 -0.05
CA PHE A 726 10.58 60.35 0.73
C PHE A 726 11.98 60.85 0.39
N GLY A 727 12.69 61.29 1.44
CA GLY A 727 14.05 61.80 1.38
C GLY A 727 15.10 60.71 1.14
N ASN A 728 16.20 61.14 0.55
CA ASN A 728 17.40 60.41 0.19
C ASN A 728 18.13 59.76 1.37
N VAL A 729 18.63 58.55 1.10
CA VAL A 729 20.03 58.07 1.24
C VAL A 729 20.83 58.59 2.44
N GLU A 730 21.14 57.67 3.35
CA GLU A 730 22.47 57.56 3.95
C GLU A 730 22.97 56.11 3.80
N GLU A 731 24.05 55.97 3.05
CA GLU A 731 24.96 54.82 3.03
C GLU A 731 25.83 54.88 4.29
N GLU A 732 25.95 53.79 5.04
CA GLU A 732 27.11 53.54 5.91
C GLU A 732 27.42 52.02 5.93
N ASP A 733 28.46 51.69 5.17
CA ASP A 733 29.59 50.80 5.42
C ASP A 733 29.45 49.51 6.25
N ASP A 734 29.98 48.46 5.61
CA ASP A 734 30.66 47.28 6.14
C ASP A 734 31.31 47.44 7.52
N LEU A 735 31.13 46.45 8.41
CA LEU A 735 32.22 45.76 9.13
C LEU A 735 31.73 44.60 10.03
N TYR A 736 32.30 43.40 9.82
CA TYR A 736 32.43 42.23 10.73
C TYR A 736 31.24 41.77 11.61
N ASN A 737 30.58 40.68 11.20
CA ASN A 737 30.67 39.34 11.83
C ASN A 737 29.78 38.31 11.12
#